data_AF-A0A835LLT2-F1
#
_entry.id   AF-A0A835LLT2-F1
#
_cell.length_a   1.000
_cell.length_b   1.000
_cell.length_c   1.000
_cell.angle_alpha   90.00
_cell.angle_beta   90.00
_cell.angle_gamma   90.00
#
_symmetry.space_group_name_H-M   'P 1'
#
loop_
_entity.id
_entity.type
_entity.pdbx_description
1 polymer ?
#
loop_
_entity_poly.entity_id
_entity_poly.type
_entity_poly.pdbx_seq_one_letter_code
_entity_poly.pdbx_strand_id
1 'polypeptide(L)'
;MHRPTHPHEDFSLKETTPHLGGGGITGDKHTSTYDLVEQMQYLYVRVVKAKELPTKDVTGSCDPYVEVKLGNYKGTTRHFEKKTNPEWNQVFAFSKERIQASVVEIVVKDKDFVKDDIIGRVIFDLNEVPKRVPPDSPLAPQWYRLDDRKGDKVKGELMLAIWMGTQADEAFPEAWHSDAAAVSNDGLASIQSKVYLSPKLWYLRVNVIEAQDLLPTDKGRYPEVYVKAILGNQALRTRISQSKNINPLWNEDLMFVASEPFEELLILSVEDRVAPNKDEFLGKCVIPLQSVQRRLDHRVVNTRWYNLEKHVVIEGEKKEIKFASRIHLRICLEGGYHVLDESTHYSSDLRPTAKQLWKQSIGILEVGILTAQGLLPMKTKDGRGTTDAYCVAKYGQKWVRTRTIIDSATPKWNEQYTWEVFDPCTVITIGVFDNCHLHGGDKTGGAKDSRIGKVRIRLSTLETDRVYTHAYPLLVLHSSGVKKMGEIQLAVRFTCSSLLNMMHIYSQPLLPKMHYLHSLFVTQLDNLRHQATQIVSMKLSRAEPPLRKEVIEYMLDVDSHMWSMRRSRANFYRIMGVLSGMIKVFKWFDQICNWKNPITTVLIHILFLILVLYPELILPTVFLYLFLIGVWHYRWRPRHPPHMDTRLSYADSVHPDELDEEFDTFPTSRPSDIVRMRYDRLRSVAGRIQTVVGDLATQGERLLSLLSWRDPRATALFTTFCLIAAVVLYVTPFRVVALLLGFYALRHPRFQHKLPSVPLNFFRRLPARTDSML
;
A
#
# COMPACT_ATOMS: atom_id res chain seq x y z
N MET A 1 44.05 1.60 -13.92
CA MET A 1 43.50 2.98 -14.09
C MET A 1 41.99 2.83 -14.27
N HIS A 2 41.23 2.78 -13.17
CA HIS A 2 39.77 2.69 -13.23
C HIS A 2 39.22 4.05 -13.66
N ARG A 3 38.50 4.08 -14.79
CA ARG A 3 37.65 5.23 -15.11
C ARG A 3 36.64 5.41 -13.96
N PRO A 4 36.46 6.61 -13.41
CA PRO A 4 35.38 6.86 -12.48
C PRO A 4 34.06 6.63 -13.24
N THR A 5 33.27 5.67 -12.79
CA THR A 5 31.89 5.50 -13.25
C THR A 5 31.12 6.78 -12.91
N HIS A 6 30.43 7.35 -13.88
CA HIS A 6 29.61 8.53 -13.63
C HIS A 6 28.53 8.17 -12.58
N PRO A 7 28.28 9.02 -11.56
CA PRO A 7 27.28 8.75 -10.51
C PRO A 7 25.84 8.58 -11.03
N HIS A 8 25.60 8.72 -12.34
CA HIS A 8 24.30 8.62 -12.99
C HIS A 8 23.92 7.19 -13.41
N GLU A 9 24.87 6.28 -13.58
CA GLU A 9 24.53 4.88 -13.93
C GLU A 9 24.03 4.08 -12.73
N ASP A 10 24.45 4.45 -11.51
CA ASP A 10 24.16 3.70 -10.29
C ASP A 10 22.68 3.76 -9.86
N PHE A 11 21.92 4.78 -10.27
CA PHE A 11 20.52 4.97 -9.87
C PHE A 11 19.51 4.62 -10.98
N SER A 12 19.98 4.04 -12.08
CA SER A 12 19.12 3.71 -13.23
C SER A 12 18.42 2.35 -13.07
N LEU A 13 17.23 2.23 -13.66
CA LEU A 13 16.53 0.96 -13.81
C LEU A 13 17.27 0.06 -14.81
N LYS A 14 17.49 -1.22 -14.45
CA LYS A 14 18.17 -2.19 -15.33
C LYS A 14 17.20 -3.30 -15.73
N GLU A 15 17.07 -3.57 -17.02
CA GLU A 15 16.31 -4.73 -17.50
C GLU A 15 17.07 -6.02 -17.19
N THR A 16 16.38 -7.04 -16.69
CA THR A 16 16.96 -8.32 -16.32
C THR A 16 16.31 -9.44 -17.11
N THR A 17 17.03 -10.54 -17.32
CA THR A 17 16.54 -11.74 -18.00
C THR A 17 16.64 -12.96 -17.07
N PRO A 18 15.83 -13.01 -15.98
CA PRO A 18 15.82 -14.14 -15.06
C PRO A 18 15.29 -15.41 -15.74
N HIS A 19 15.68 -16.58 -15.21
CA HIS A 19 15.23 -17.87 -15.72
C HIS A 19 13.84 -18.21 -15.16
N LEU A 20 12.82 -17.56 -15.71
CA LEU A 20 11.44 -17.72 -15.29
C LEU A 20 10.88 -19.10 -15.67
N GLY A 21 10.03 -19.66 -14.79
CA GLY A 21 9.45 -21.00 -14.96
C GLY A 21 8.56 -21.20 -16.20
N GLY A 22 8.21 -20.13 -16.94
CA GLY A 22 7.40 -20.19 -18.16
C GLY A 22 8.17 -20.47 -19.47
N GLY A 23 9.48 -20.73 -19.40
CA GLY A 23 10.38 -20.74 -20.57
C GLY A 23 10.41 -21.99 -21.46
N GLY A 24 9.52 -22.97 -21.28
CA GLY A 24 9.53 -24.19 -22.10
C GLY A 24 8.15 -24.82 -22.25
N ILE A 25 7.78 -25.11 -23.50
CA ILE A 25 6.56 -25.77 -24.00
C ILE A 25 5.48 -24.80 -24.50
N THR A 26 5.56 -24.55 -25.80
CA THR A 26 4.44 -24.15 -26.66
C THR A 26 3.34 -25.21 -26.58
N GLY A 27 2.18 -24.91 -26.00
CA GLY A 27 1.08 -25.87 -25.98
C GLY A 27 -0.16 -25.42 -25.24
N ASP A 28 -0.10 -25.30 -23.91
CA ASP A 28 -1.30 -25.10 -23.09
C ASP A 28 -1.18 -23.84 -22.23
N LYS A 29 -1.80 -22.77 -22.72
CA LYS A 29 -1.79 -21.42 -22.15
C LYS A 29 -2.78 -21.25 -20.98
N HIS A 30 -2.99 -22.29 -20.20
CA HIS A 30 -3.78 -22.24 -18.96
C HIS A 30 -2.88 -22.53 -17.76
N THR A 31 -2.39 -21.43 -17.17
CA THR A 31 -2.12 -21.28 -15.73
C THR A 31 -1.12 -22.24 -15.09
N SER A 32 0.19 -21.98 -15.25
CA SER A 32 1.09 -22.23 -14.12
C SER A 32 1.07 -20.98 -13.23
N THR A 33 0.60 -21.13 -11.98
CA THR A 33 0.43 -20.02 -11.00
C THR A 33 1.74 -19.32 -10.61
N TYR A 34 2.89 -19.81 -11.10
CA TYR A 34 4.25 -19.45 -10.68
C TYR A 34 5.21 -19.25 -11.88
N ASP A 35 4.76 -18.68 -12.99
CA ASP A 35 5.57 -18.45 -14.19
C ASP A 35 6.41 -17.16 -14.17
N LEU A 36 6.20 -16.26 -13.21
CA LEU A 36 6.95 -15.01 -13.05
C LEU A 36 8.11 -15.13 -12.05
N VAL A 37 8.40 -16.34 -11.56
CA VAL A 37 9.49 -16.60 -10.62
C VAL A 37 10.39 -17.74 -11.12
N GLU A 38 11.62 -17.77 -10.62
CA GLU A 38 12.53 -18.88 -10.89
C GLU A 38 12.10 -20.08 -10.04
N GLN A 39 11.98 -21.26 -10.65
CA GLN A 39 11.54 -22.46 -9.94
C GLN A 39 12.63 -22.94 -8.97
N MET A 40 12.31 -22.97 -7.68
CA MET A 40 13.18 -23.45 -6.62
C MET A 40 12.74 -24.85 -6.21
N GLN A 41 13.69 -25.76 -5.97
CA GLN A 41 13.41 -27.14 -5.58
C GLN A 41 13.73 -27.35 -4.11
N TYR A 42 12.83 -28.05 -3.41
CA TYR A 42 12.95 -28.33 -1.98
C TYR A 42 12.67 -29.80 -1.68
N LEU A 43 13.40 -30.35 -0.72
CA LEU A 43 13.01 -31.59 -0.04
C LEU A 43 12.09 -31.23 1.13
N TYR A 44 10.86 -31.69 1.09
CA TYR A 44 9.90 -31.54 2.17
C TYR A 44 9.84 -32.79 3.03
N VAL A 45 9.84 -32.59 4.34
CA VAL A 45 9.63 -33.63 5.35
C VAL A 45 8.53 -33.16 6.30
N ARG A 46 7.36 -33.79 6.23
CA ARG A 46 6.24 -33.54 7.14
C ARG A 46 6.24 -34.56 8.26
N VAL A 47 6.49 -34.10 9.48
CA VAL A 47 6.43 -34.89 10.71
C VAL A 47 5.06 -34.69 11.33
N VAL A 48 4.20 -35.71 11.28
CA VAL A 48 2.80 -35.59 11.71
C VAL A 48 2.65 -35.94 13.18
N LYS A 49 2.90 -37.21 13.54
CA LYS A 49 2.74 -37.73 14.90
C LYS A 49 3.53 -39.01 15.11
N ALA A 50 3.75 -39.38 16.36
CA ALA A 50 4.27 -40.69 16.73
C ALA A 50 3.29 -41.44 17.62
N LYS A 51 3.44 -42.76 17.71
CA LYS A 51 2.69 -43.61 18.64
C LYS A 51 3.59 -44.67 19.29
N GLU A 52 3.19 -45.11 20.48
CA GLU A 52 3.82 -46.19 21.23
C GLU A 52 5.33 -45.98 21.52
N LEU A 53 5.73 -44.72 21.75
CA LEU A 53 7.13 -44.42 22.10
C LEU A 53 7.50 -45.05 23.47
N PRO A 54 8.68 -45.70 23.58
CA PRO A 54 9.12 -46.38 24.79
C PRO A 54 9.60 -45.37 25.84
N THR A 55 9.16 -45.52 27.08
CA THR A 55 9.65 -44.78 28.23
C THR A 55 10.96 -45.40 28.70
N LYS A 56 12.10 -44.70 28.55
CA LYS A 56 13.42 -45.23 28.94
C LYS A 56 13.82 -44.91 30.38
N ASP A 57 13.14 -43.96 31.03
CA ASP A 57 13.58 -43.44 32.32
C ASP A 57 12.88 -44.02 33.56
N VAL A 58 13.65 -44.17 34.64
CA VAL A 58 13.23 -44.54 36.00
C VAL A 58 12.24 -43.49 36.59
N THR A 59 12.19 -42.29 36.03
CA THR A 59 11.29 -41.18 36.38
C THR A 59 9.96 -41.17 35.61
N GLY A 60 9.79 -42.03 34.60
CA GLY A 60 8.53 -42.22 33.86
C GLY A 60 8.09 -41.06 32.96
N SER A 61 8.95 -40.07 32.71
CA SER A 61 8.69 -38.94 31.81
C SER A 61 9.21 -39.28 30.42
N CYS A 62 8.42 -39.11 29.37
CA CYS A 62 8.91 -39.15 27.98
C CYS A 62 8.49 -37.85 27.33
N ASP A 63 9.47 -37.04 26.99
CA ASP A 63 9.34 -35.66 26.52
C ASP A 63 9.75 -35.55 25.03
N PRO A 64 9.06 -36.26 24.11
CA PRO A 64 9.63 -36.52 22.79
C PRO A 64 9.66 -35.29 21.88
N TYR A 65 10.71 -35.23 21.07
CA TYR A 65 10.82 -34.34 19.93
C TYR A 65 11.48 -35.06 18.74
N VAL A 66 11.29 -34.53 17.54
CA VAL A 66 11.86 -35.08 16.30
C VAL A 66 12.93 -34.15 15.76
N GLU A 67 14.06 -34.72 15.39
CA GLU A 67 15.18 -34.07 14.74
C GLU A 67 15.27 -34.56 13.29
N VAL A 68 15.12 -33.65 12.32
CA VAL A 68 15.30 -33.92 10.90
C VAL A 68 16.67 -33.40 10.49
N LYS A 69 17.56 -34.31 10.08
CA LYS A 69 18.95 -34.01 9.74
C LYS A 69 19.23 -34.34 8.28
N LEU A 70 19.78 -33.37 7.57
CA LEU A 70 20.21 -33.49 6.17
C LEU A 70 21.61 -32.88 6.00
N GLY A 71 22.63 -33.74 6.00
CA GLY A 71 24.03 -33.30 6.01
C GLY A 71 24.33 -32.44 7.24
N ASN A 72 24.68 -31.17 7.01
CA ASN A 72 24.99 -30.18 8.06
C ASN A 72 23.75 -29.44 8.58
N TYR A 73 22.59 -29.59 7.92
CA TYR A 73 21.36 -28.95 8.33
C TYR A 73 20.59 -29.82 9.31
N LYS A 74 20.07 -29.19 10.36
CA LYS A 74 19.31 -29.85 11.42
C LYS A 74 18.11 -28.97 11.80
N GLY A 75 16.90 -29.51 11.67
CA GLY A 75 15.67 -28.92 12.17
C GLY A 75 15.10 -29.77 13.30
N THR A 76 14.54 -29.15 14.33
CA THR A 76 13.92 -29.86 15.45
C THR A 76 12.49 -29.40 15.68
N THR A 77 11.61 -30.32 16.05
CA THR A 77 10.25 -30.00 16.48
C THR A 77 10.23 -29.46 17.91
N ARG A 78 9.09 -28.90 18.33
CA ARG A 78 8.83 -28.66 19.76
C ARG A 78 8.75 -30.00 20.51
N HIS A 79 9.19 -30.01 21.76
CA HIS A 79 9.04 -31.16 22.65
C HIS A 79 7.68 -31.11 23.34
N PHE A 80 7.11 -32.28 23.65
CA PHE A 80 5.90 -32.40 24.47
C PHE A 80 6.24 -33.10 25.76
N GLU A 81 5.86 -32.54 26.91
CA GLU A 81 6.10 -33.19 28.20
C GLU A 81 5.18 -34.40 28.39
N LYS A 82 5.75 -35.54 28.83
CA LYS A 82 5.04 -36.76 29.27
C LYS A 82 4.03 -37.30 28.26
N LYS A 83 4.36 -37.28 26.97
CA LYS A 83 3.43 -37.63 25.89
C LYS A 83 4.01 -38.69 24.95
N THR A 84 3.63 -39.95 25.16
CA THR A 84 4.08 -41.09 24.33
C THR A 84 3.44 -41.18 22.94
N ASN A 85 2.37 -40.40 22.71
CA ASN A 85 1.70 -40.25 21.41
C ASN A 85 1.65 -38.76 21.00
N PRO A 86 2.80 -38.14 20.71
CA PRO A 86 2.88 -36.73 20.36
C PRO A 86 2.38 -36.44 18.95
N GLU A 87 1.78 -35.27 18.74
CA GLU A 87 1.35 -34.79 17.42
C GLU A 87 2.00 -33.42 17.16
N TRP A 88 2.93 -33.36 16.21
CA TRP A 88 3.70 -32.16 15.91
C TRP A 88 3.14 -31.37 14.73
N ASN A 89 2.67 -32.07 13.68
CA ASN A 89 2.17 -31.45 12.44
C ASN A 89 3.12 -30.39 11.85
N GLN A 90 4.43 -30.66 11.86
CA GLN A 90 5.45 -29.70 11.42
C GLN A 90 6.08 -30.14 10.09
N VAL A 91 6.28 -29.18 9.19
CA VAL A 91 6.94 -29.42 7.89
C VAL A 91 8.32 -28.78 7.89
N PHE A 92 9.30 -29.49 7.35
CA PHE A 92 10.66 -29.01 7.12
C PHE A 92 10.92 -28.99 5.61
N ALA A 93 11.52 -27.91 5.11
CA ALA A 93 11.87 -27.69 3.72
C ALA A 93 13.37 -27.42 3.61
N PHE A 94 14.09 -28.31 2.91
CA PHE A 94 15.52 -28.18 2.66
C PHE A 94 15.74 -27.77 1.21
N SER A 95 16.40 -26.64 0.98
CA SER A 95 16.69 -26.16 -0.38
C SER A 95 17.63 -27.12 -1.10
N LYS A 96 17.25 -27.59 -2.29
CA LYS A 96 18.03 -28.54 -3.10
C LYS A 96 19.45 -28.04 -3.41
N GLU A 97 19.61 -26.74 -3.62
CA GLU A 97 20.92 -26.11 -3.88
C GLU A 97 21.93 -26.32 -2.73
N ARG A 98 21.43 -26.61 -1.52
CA ARG A 98 22.23 -26.80 -0.31
C ARG A 98 22.32 -28.26 0.13
N ILE A 99 21.68 -29.19 -0.57
CA ILE A 99 21.71 -30.62 -0.24
C ILE A 99 23.07 -31.18 -0.68
N GLN A 100 23.89 -31.55 0.31
CA GLN A 100 25.20 -32.19 0.09
C GLN A 100 25.20 -33.67 0.46
N ALA A 101 24.10 -34.17 1.04
CA ALA A 101 23.96 -35.57 1.48
C ALA A 101 23.00 -36.32 0.57
N SER A 102 23.18 -37.64 0.44
CA SER A 102 22.28 -38.53 -0.32
C SER A 102 21.14 -39.10 0.51
N VAL A 103 21.15 -38.88 1.84
CA VAL A 103 20.15 -39.43 2.77
C VAL A 103 19.68 -38.35 3.75
N VAL A 104 18.41 -38.44 4.14
CA VAL A 104 17.84 -37.68 5.26
C VAL A 104 17.61 -38.61 6.45
N GLU A 105 18.08 -38.20 7.63
CA GLU A 105 17.93 -38.94 8.88
C GLU A 105 16.90 -38.22 9.78
N ILE A 106 15.87 -38.94 10.19
CA ILE A 106 14.80 -38.44 11.06
C ILE A 106 14.91 -39.20 12.39
N VAL A 107 15.31 -38.50 13.45
CA VAL A 107 15.60 -39.09 14.76
C VAL A 107 14.57 -38.61 15.77
N VAL A 108 13.91 -39.54 16.45
CA VAL A 108 13.06 -39.26 17.61
C VAL A 108 13.93 -39.31 18.87
N LYS A 109 13.88 -38.25 19.66
CA LYS A 109 14.67 -38.09 20.90
C LYS A 109 13.77 -37.77 22.07
N ASP A 110 14.19 -38.19 23.24
CA ASP A 110 13.65 -37.78 24.54
C ASP A 110 14.45 -36.58 25.05
N LYS A 111 13.79 -35.57 25.62
CA LYS A 111 14.45 -34.38 26.11
C LYS A 111 14.75 -34.52 27.60
N ASP A 112 16.03 -34.62 27.95
CA ASP A 112 16.48 -34.86 29.32
C ASP A 112 17.33 -33.72 29.88
N PHE A 113 17.40 -33.62 31.20
CA PHE A 113 18.17 -32.58 31.89
C PHE A 113 19.69 -32.63 31.63
N VAL A 114 20.24 -33.81 31.31
CA VAL A 114 21.69 -34.01 31.17
C VAL A 114 22.10 -34.28 29.73
N LYS A 115 21.38 -35.17 29.04
CA LYS A 115 21.66 -35.51 27.64
C LYS A 115 20.45 -36.20 27.02
N ASP A 116 19.95 -35.62 25.93
CA ASP A 116 18.81 -36.18 25.20
C ASP A 116 19.09 -37.61 24.69
N ASP A 117 18.22 -38.54 25.07
CA ASP A 117 18.30 -39.93 24.67
C ASP A 117 17.62 -40.20 23.32
N ILE A 118 18.27 -41.02 22.49
CA ILE A 118 17.70 -41.40 21.20
C ILE A 118 16.68 -42.53 21.43
N ILE A 119 15.43 -42.28 21.03
CA ILE A 119 14.34 -43.26 21.07
C ILE A 119 14.44 -44.19 19.86
N GLY A 120 14.61 -43.62 18.66
CA GLY A 120 14.83 -44.36 17.42
C GLY A 120 14.92 -43.42 16.21
N ARG A 121 15.17 -43.98 15.02
CA ARG A 121 15.35 -43.20 13.78
C ARG A 121 14.73 -43.86 12.55
N VAL A 122 14.54 -43.07 11.50
CA VAL A 122 14.18 -43.50 10.14
C VAL A 122 15.10 -42.79 9.16
N ILE A 123 15.57 -43.50 8.13
CA ILE A 123 16.48 -42.97 7.11
C ILE A 123 15.83 -43.14 5.73
N PHE A 124 15.87 -42.10 4.89
CA PHE A 124 15.40 -42.15 3.50
C PHE A 124 16.53 -41.81 2.53
N ASP A 125 16.66 -42.58 1.45
CA ASP A 125 17.48 -42.23 0.30
C ASP A 125 16.74 -41.19 -0.56
N LEU A 126 17.42 -40.09 -0.87
CA LEU A 126 16.84 -39.00 -1.65
C LEU A 126 16.50 -39.39 -3.10
N ASN A 127 17.10 -40.46 -3.63
CA ASN A 127 16.79 -40.97 -4.97
C ASN A 127 15.43 -41.66 -5.03
N GLU A 128 14.95 -42.18 -3.90
CA GLU A 128 13.66 -42.87 -3.78
C GLU A 128 12.52 -41.91 -3.42
N VAL A 129 12.85 -40.65 -3.10
CA VAL A 129 11.85 -39.64 -2.72
C VAL A 129 11.02 -39.23 -3.93
N PRO A 130 9.67 -39.35 -3.87
CA PRO A 130 8.81 -38.98 -4.99
C PRO A 130 8.84 -37.47 -5.24
N LYS A 131 8.71 -37.09 -6.52
CA LYS A 131 8.51 -35.69 -6.91
C LYS A 131 7.02 -35.37 -6.92
N ARG A 132 6.67 -34.18 -6.43
CA ARG A 132 5.31 -33.62 -6.43
C ARG A 132 5.38 -32.16 -6.85
N VAL A 133 4.60 -31.77 -7.85
CA VAL A 133 4.46 -30.35 -8.22
C VAL A 133 2.98 -30.06 -8.39
N PRO A 134 2.43 -28.98 -7.80
CA PRO A 134 1.04 -28.59 -8.05
C PRO A 134 0.74 -28.56 -9.56
N PRO A 135 -0.40 -29.15 -10.01
CA PRO A 135 -1.60 -29.46 -9.24
C PRO A 135 -1.65 -30.87 -8.59
N ASP A 136 -0.54 -31.62 -8.54
CA ASP A 136 -0.51 -32.96 -7.96
C ASP A 136 -1.04 -32.98 -6.50
N SER A 137 -1.87 -33.98 -6.19
CA SER A 137 -2.46 -34.16 -4.87
C SER A 137 -1.40 -34.34 -3.77
N PRO A 138 -1.66 -33.90 -2.52
CA PRO A 138 -0.74 -34.10 -1.41
C PRO A 138 -0.49 -35.58 -1.13
N LEU A 139 0.78 -35.94 -0.89
CA LEU A 139 1.17 -37.29 -0.50
C LEU A 139 0.59 -37.62 0.88
N ALA A 140 -0.07 -38.77 0.98
CA ALA A 140 -0.61 -39.26 2.24
C ALA A 140 0.53 -39.61 3.20
N PRO A 141 0.53 -39.11 4.45
CA PRO A 141 1.48 -39.54 5.47
C PRO A 141 1.39 -41.04 5.73
N GLN A 142 2.56 -41.68 5.89
CA GLN A 142 2.67 -43.12 6.14
C GLN A 142 3.33 -43.38 7.50
N TRP A 143 3.03 -44.54 8.09
CA TRP A 143 3.64 -45.00 9.34
C TRP A 143 4.96 -45.72 9.04
N TYR A 144 6.02 -45.28 9.71
CA TYR A 144 7.34 -45.89 9.66
C TYR A 144 7.72 -46.38 11.05
N ARG A 145 8.25 -47.60 11.12
CA ARG A 145 8.74 -48.17 12.36
C ARG A 145 10.14 -47.64 12.64
N LEU A 146 10.42 -47.32 13.90
CA LEU A 146 11.70 -46.76 14.29
C LEU A 146 12.79 -47.85 14.40
N ASP A 147 14.02 -47.50 14.03
CA ASP A 147 15.21 -48.34 14.20
C ASP A 147 16.14 -47.78 15.28
N ASP A 148 16.84 -48.65 16.02
CA ASP A 148 17.87 -48.29 17.00
C ASP A 148 19.20 -47.96 16.30
N ARG A 149 20.22 -47.52 17.06
CA ARG A 149 21.57 -47.22 16.56
C ARG A 149 22.21 -48.37 15.78
N LYS A 150 21.85 -49.61 16.09
CA LYS A 150 22.33 -50.84 15.42
C LYS A 150 21.50 -51.26 14.19
N GLY A 151 20.38 -50.57 13.91
CA GLY A 151 19.46 -50.93 12.82
C GLY A 151 18.37 -51.92 13.22
N ASP A 152 18.29 -52.30 14.50
CA ASP A 152 17.23 -53.18 15.01
C ASP A 152 15.93 -52.41 15.25
N LYS A 153 14.80 -53.01 14.90
CA LYS A 153 13.47 -52.39 15.07
C LYS A 153 13.16 -52.15 16.55
N VAL A 154 12.88 -50.91 16.93
CA VAL A 154 12.43 -50.53 18.27
C VAL A 154 10.90 -50.46 18.36
N LYS A 155 10.41 -50.40 19.60
CA LYS A 155 9.00 -50.13 19.89
C LYS A 155 8.73 -48.65 19.57
N GLY A 156 7.61 -48.37 18.89
CA GLY A 156 7.23 -47.02 18.47
C GLY A 156 7.25 -46.82 16.95
N GLU A 157 6.27 -46.06 16.46
CA GLU A 157 6.11 -45.73 15.05
C GLU A 157 5.98 -44.21 14.87
N LEU A 158 6.52 -43.70 13.77
CA LEU A 158 6.47 -42.29 13.38
C LEU A 158 5.70 -42.15 12.07
N MET A 159 4.68 -41.30 12.06
CA MET A 159 3.91 -40.96 10.86
C MET A 159 4.50 -39.74 10.18
N LEU A 160 4.96 -39.92 8.94
CA LEU A 160 5.63 -38.87 8.17
C LEU A 160 5.34 -38.96 6.66
N ALA A 161 5.55 -37.85 5.96
CA ALA A 161 5.54 -37.78 4.50
C ALA A 161 6.81 -37.07 4.01
N ILE A 162 7.42 -37.58 2.94
CA ILE A 162 8.62 -37.01 2.34
C ILE A 162 8.43 -36.88 0.83
N TRP A 163 8.79 -35.73 0.25
CA TRP A 163 8.68 -35.49 -1.18
C TRP A 163 9.63 -34.39 -1.67
N MET A 164 9.97 -34.45 -2.95
CA MET A 164 10.66 -33.39 -3.66
C MET A 164 9.61 -32.46 -4.28
N GLY A 165 9.56 -31.21 -3.85
CA GLY A 165 8.60 -30.21 -4.30
C GLY A 165 9.24 -28.91 -4.75
N THR A 166 8.40 -27.90 -4.93
CA THR A 166 8.81 -26.54 -5.33
C THR A 166 8.21 -25.51 -4.38
N GLN A 167 8.59 -24.23 -4.50
CA GLN A 167 7.98 -23.17 -3.69
C GLN A 167 6.48 -22.98 -3.92
N ALA A 168 5.91 -23.57 -4.98
CA ALA A 168 4.48 -23.58 -5.24
C ALA A 168 3.70 -24.55 -4.32
N ASP A 169 4.39 -25.42 -3.58
CA ASP A 169 3.74 -26.36 -2.66
C ASP A 169 3.00 -25.62 -1.55
N GLU A 170 1.79 -26.07 -1.22
CA GLU A 170 0.95 -25.51 -0.15
C GLU A 170 1.66 -25.52 1.22
N ALA A 171 2.59 -26.45 1.43
CA ALA A 171 3.37 -26.53 2.66
C ALA A 171 4.52 -25.51 2.73
N PHE A 172 4.89 -24.85 1.62
CA PHE A 172 6.04 -23.94 1.55
C PHE A 172 5.95 -22.75 2.54
N PRO A 173 4.81 -22.03 2.67
CA PRO A 173 4.72 -20.88 3.57
C PRO A 173 4.86 -21.22 5.05
N GLU A 174 4.42 -22.42 5.45
CA GLU A 174 4.36 -22.86 6.86
C GLU A 174 5.60 -23.70 7.26
N ALA A 175 6.36 -24.21 6.29
CA ALA A 175 7.52 -25.04 6.56
C ALA A 175 8.64 -24.28 7.28
N TRP A 176 9.37 -25.01 8.14
CA TRP A 176 10.71 -24.61 8.59
C TRP A 176 11.67 -24.71 7.43
N HIS A 177 12.53 -23.72 7.21
CA HIS A 177 13.46 -23.73 6.08
C HIS A 177 14.91 -23.80 6.51
N SER A 178 15.72 -24.59 5.78
CA SER A 178 17.13 -24.83 6.10
C SER A 178 18.02 -23.58 6.10
N ASP A 179 17.66 -22.54 5.36
CA ASP A 179 18.33 -21.23 5.32
C ASP A 179 18.04 -20.37 6.57
N ALA A 180 17.04 -20.75 7.38
CA ALA A 180 16.71 -20.11 8.64
C ALA A 180 17.20 -20.89 9.88
N ALA A 181 18.10 -21.86 9.71
CA ALA A 181 18.57 -22.73 10.79
C ALA A 181 19.25 -21.99 11.96
N ALA A 182 19.70 -20.76 11.76
CA ALA A 182 20.30 -19.92 12.80
C ALA A 182 19.27 -19.23 13.72
N VAL A 183 17.98 -19.30 13.39
CA VAL A 183 16.90 -18.67 14.17
C VAL A 183 16.32 -19.68 15.16
N SER A 184 16.06 -19.24 16.39
CA SER A 184 15.42 -20.08 17.41
C SER A 184 14.01 -20.51 17.01
N ASN A 185 13.52 -21.63 17.55
CA ASN A 185 12.18 -22.16 17.24
C ASN A 185 11.03 -21.18 17.55
N ASP A 186 11.25 -20.22 18.47
CA ASP A 186 10.27 -19.16 18.78
C ASP A 186 10.29 -18.00 17.76
N GLY A 187 11.41 -17.79 17.06
CA GLY A 187 11.54 -16.80 15.99
C GLY A 187 10.95 -17.22 14.64
N LEU A 188 10.60 -18.50 14.46
CA LEU A 188 10.11 -19.05 13.19
C LEU A 188 8.82 -18.41 12.69
N ALA A 189 7.89 -18.07 13.59
CA ALA A 189 6.66 -17.38 13.20
C ALA A 189 6.96 -15.99 12.60
N SER A 190 8.07 -15.36 12.98
CA SER A 190 8.45 -14.02 12.54
C SER A 190 9.16 -13.96 11.19
N ILE A 191 9.55 -15.10 10.62
CA ILE A 191 10.23 -15.20 9.32
C ILE A 191 9.34 -15.70 8.19
N GLN A 192 8.12 -16.15 8.49
CA GLN A 192 7.20 -16.72 7.50
C GLN A 192 6.66 -15.66 6.53
N SER A 193 6.34 -16.10 5.31
CA SER A 193 5.57 -15.32 4.35
C SER A 193 4.10 -15.24 4.79
N LYS A 194 3.43 -14.12 4.55
CA LYS A 194 2.01 -13.97 4.90
C LYS A 194 1.27 -13.02 3.98
N VAL A 195 0.03 -13.38 3.67
CA VAL A 195 -0.96 -12.49 3.06
C VAL A 195 -1.85 -11.92 4.16
N TYR A 196 -1.99 -10.59 4.18
CA TYR A 196 -2.88 -9.88 5.09
C TYR A 196 -3.98 -9.16 4.32
N LEU A 197 -5.12 -8.97 4.97
CA LEU A 197 -6.21 -8.18 4.44
C LEU A 197 -6.43 -6.97 5.34
N SER A 198 -6.45 -5.78 4.75
CA SER A 198 -6.85 -4.55 5.43
C SER A 198 -8.27 -4.72 5.98
N PRO A 199 -8.55 -4.20 7.19
CA PRO A 199 -9.91 -4.12 7.68
C PRO A 199 -10.76 -3.27 6.72
N LYS A 200 -12.03 -3.64 6.59
CA LYS A 200 -12.98 -2.86 5.79
C LYS A 200 -13.43 -1.63 6.57
N LEU A 201 -12.99 -0.46 6.12
CA LEU A 201 -13.22 0.81 6.81
C LEU A 201 -14.44 1.54 6.26
N TRP A 202 -15.19 2.19 7.15
CA TRP A 202 -16.38 2.99 6.86
C TRP A 202 -16.23 4.39 7.45
N TYR A 203 -16.82 5.39 6.80
CA TYR A 203 -17.04 6.67 7.47
C TYR A 203 -18.32 6.60 8.28
N LEU A 204 -18.22 6.87 9.58
CA LEU A 204 -19.37 7.06 10.46
C LEU A 204 -19.68 8.56 10.53
N ARG A 205 -20.84 8.95 9.99
CA ARG A 205 -21.35 10.32 10.10
C ARG A 205 -22.28 10.42 11.29
N VAL A 206 -21.95 11.30 12.24
CA VAL A 206 -22.74 11.62 13.43
C VAL A 206 -23.14 13.09 13.33
N ASN A 207 -24.35 13.35 12.84
CA ASN A 207 -24.94 14.67 12.82
C ASN A 207 -25.62 14.93 14.17
N VAL A 208 -25.04 15.83 14.97
CA VAL A 208 -25.55 16.25 16.26
C VAL A 208 -26.46 17.45 16.04
N ILE A 209 -27.78 17.25 16.17
CA ILE A 209 -28.78 18.26 15.79
C ILE A 209 -29.04 19.17 16.98
N GLU A 210 -29.66 18.64 18.02
CA GLU A 210 -30.08 19.38 19.22
C GLU A 210 -30.14 18.47 20.44
N ALA A 211 -30.25 19.08 21.62
CA ALA A 211 -30.64 18.39 22.85
C ALA A 211 -31.81 19.12 23.52
N GLN A 212 -32.59 18.39 24.30
CA GLN A 212 -33.76 18.90 25.01
C GLN A 212 -33.70 18.62 26.50
N ASP A 213 -34.26 19.55 27.26
CA ASP A 213 -34.45 19.48 28.71
C ASP A 213 -33.16 19.17 29.47
N LEU A 214 -32.06 19.83 29.11
CA LEU A 214 -30.79 19.69 29.83
C LEU A 214 -30.89 20.30 31.24
N LEU A 215 -30.23 19.66 32.20
CA LEU A 215 -30.25 20.07 33.60
C LEU A 215 -28.85 20.53 34.06
N PRO A 216 -28.48 21.80 33.83
CA PRO A 216 -27.25 22.36 34.36
C PRO A 216 -27.32 22.48 35.89
N THR A 217 -26.19 22.32 36.57
CA THR A 217 -26.13 22.43 38.04
C THR A 217 -26.23 23.90 38.49
N ASP A 218 -25.61 24.82 37.75
CA ASP A 218 -25.72 26.25 37.99
C ASP A 218 -26.86 26.86 37.17
N LYS A 219 -27.96 27.20 37.85
CA LYS A 219 -29.14 27.83 37.22
C LYS A 219 -28.99 29.35 37.03
N GLY A 220 -27.93 29.96 37.57
CA GLY A 220 -27.69 31.41 37.47
C GLY A 220 -26.98 31.84 36.19
N ARG A 221 -26.50 30.89 35.39
CA ARG A 221 -25.76 31.11 34.14
C ARG A 221 -26.46 30.44 32.97
N TYR A 222 -26.33 31.03 31.77
CA TYR A 222 -26.69 30.35 30.54
C TYR A 222 -25.64 29.26 30.21
N PRO A 223 -26.04 27.99 30.03
CA PRO A 223 -25.08 26.90 29.86
C PRO A 223 -24.35 27.02 28.52
N GLU A 224 -23.04 26.79 28.52
CA GLU A 224 -22.18 26.76 27.33
C GLU A 224 -21.97 25.31 26.91
N VAL A 225 -23.03 24.72 26.37
CA VAL A 225 -23.09 23.28 26.10
C VAL A 225 -22.39 22.92 24.79
N TYR A 226 -21.64 21.83 24.82
CA TYR A 226 -21.13 21.15 23.63
C TYR A 226 -21.27 19.64 23.78
N VAL A 227 -21.19 18.91 22.67
CA VAL A 227 -21.24 17.44 22.66
C VAL A 227 -19.88 16.89 22.28
N LYS A 228 -19.37 15.96 23.08
CA LYS A 228 -18.15 15.20 22.81
C LYS A 228 -18.54 13.79 22.40
N ALA A 229 -18.07 13.35 21.24
CA ALA A 229 -18.31 12.02 20.70
C ALA A 229 -16.99 11.25 20.61
N ILE A 230 -16.98 10.02 21.12
CA ILE A 230 -15.81 9.15 21.21
C ILE A 230 -16.13 7.83 20.50
N LEU A 231 -15.23 7.40 19.62
CA LEU A 231 -15.25 6.10 18.95
C LEU A 231 -13.85 5.49 18.99
N GLY A 232 -13.65 4.47 19.83
CA GLY A 232 -12.34 3.88 20.06
C GLY A 232 -11.33 4.95 20.52
N ASN A 233 -10.26 5.15 19.75
CA ASN A 233 -9.23 6.16 20.03
C ASN A 233 -9.53 7.54 19.41
N GLN A 234 -10.66 7.71 18.73
CA GLN A 234 -11.06 8.97 18.11
C GLN A 234 -11.99 9.74 19.05
N ALA A 235 -11.68 11.00 19.31
CA ALA A 235 -12.53 11.90 20.07
C ALA A 235 -12.73 13.20 19.30
N LEU A 236 -13.97 13.54 18.99
CA LEU A 236 -14.37 14.79 18.36
C LEU A 236 -15.37 15.51 19.26
N ARG A 237 -15.48 16.82 19.12
CA ARG A 237 -16.48 17.61 19.83
C ARG A 237 -17.11 18.64 18.90
N THR A 238 -18.37 18.95 19.15
CA THR A 238 -19.06 20.05 18.48
C THR A 238 -18.50 21.39 18.95
N ARG A 239 -18.85 22.46 18.24
CA ARG A 239 -18.76 23.81 18.80
C ARG A 239 -19.72 23.98 19.98
N ILE A 240 -19.50 25.02 20.79
CA ILE A 240 -20.46 25.44 21.81
C ILE A 240 -21.76 25.86 21.10
N SER A 241 -22.90 25.46 21.66
CA SER A 241 -24.22 25.81 21.15
C SER A 241 -24.40 27.33 21.05
N GLN A 242 -24.99 27.78 19.94
CA GLN A 242 -25.35 29.20 19.80
C GLN A 242 -26.59 29.55 20.63
N SER A 243 -27.46 28.58 20.86
CA SER A 243 -28.63 28.72 21.72
C SER A 243 -28.20 28.74 23.18
N LYS A 244 -28.41 29.89 23.84
CA LYS A 244 -28.14 30.11 25.28
C LYS A 244 -29.32 29.68 26.14
N ASN A 245 -29.71 28.41 26.08
CA ASN A 245 -30.80 27.86 26.87
C ASN A 245 -30.58 26.35 27.09
N ILE A 246 -31.48 25.71 27.82
CA ILE A 246 -31.43 24.27 28.15
C ILE A 246 -31.79 23.35 26.96
N ASN A 247 -32.10 23.92 25.79
CA ASN A 247 -32.42 23.24 24.54
C ASN A 247 -31.42 23.64 23.43
N PRO A 248 -30.13 23.28 23.58
CA PRO A 248 -29.09 23.70 22.67
C PRO A 248 -29.28 23.14 21.25
N LEU A 249 -28.83 23.92 20.26
CA LEU A 249 -28.89 23.59 18.84
C LEU A 249 -27.49 23.72 18.23
N TRP A 250 -27.04 22.67 17.54
CA TRP A 250 -25.73 22.62 16.86
C TRP A 250 -25.87 22.39 15.36
N ASN A 251 -26.62 21.35 14.98
CA ASN A 251 -26.68 20.82 13.61
C ASN A 251 -25.29 20.67 12.96
N GLU A 252 -24.39 19.95 13.65
CA GLU A 252 -22.99 19.79 13.28
C GLU A 252 -22.64 18.33 12.97
N ASP A 253 -21.87 18.10 11.91
CA ASP A 253 -21.42 16.76 11.50
C ASP A 253 -20.05 16.43 12.10
N LEU A 254 -20.01 15.38 12.91
CA LEU A 254 -18.79 14.72 13.36
C LEU A 254 -18.57 13.46 12.52
N MET A 255 -17.37 13.32 11.95
CA MET A 255 -17.03 12.21 11.04
C MET A 255 -15.92 11.36 11.66
N PHE A 256 -16.16 10.06 11.77
CA PHE A 256 -15.20 9.09 12.29
C PHE A 256 -14.87 8.02 11.26
N VAL A 257 -13.77 7.31 11.45
CA VAL A 257 -13.47 6.07 10.72
C VAL A 257 -13.82 4.88 11.60
N ALA A 258 -14.67 3.98 11.12
CA ALA A 258 -15.04 2.75 11.80
C ALA A 258 -14.55 1.53 11.01
N SER A 259 -14.18 0.44 11.69
CA SER A 259 -13.77 -0.82 11.04
C SER A 259 -14.79 -1.94 11.26
N GLU A 260 -15.07 -2.74 10.22
CA GLU A 260 -15.79 -4.01 10.39
C GLU A 260 -14.93 -4.98 11.24
N PRO A 261 -15.52 -5.74 12.19
CA PRO A 261 -16.94 -6.03 12.38
C PRO A 261 -17.73 -5.07 13.31
N PHE A 262 -17.26 -3.84 13.50
CA PHE A 262 -17.92 -2.79 14.30
C PHE A 262 -18.05 -3.13 15.79
N GLU A 263 -17.01 -3.70 16.39
CA GLU A 263 -16.94 -4.04 17.82
C GLU A 263 -16.98 -2.80 18.73
N GLU A 264 -16.61 -1.64 18.21
CA GLU A 264 -16.53 -0.38 18.95
C GLU A 264 -17.92 0.23 19.24
N LEU A 265 -18.04 0.91 20.38
CA LEU A 265 -19.24 1.65 20.77
C LEU A 265 -19.03 3.14 20.53
N LEU A 266 -20.04 3.82 19.99
CA LEU A 266 -20.07 5.28 19.90
C LEU A 266 -20.61 5.84 21.21
N ILE A 267 -19.78 6.61 21.92
CA ILE A 267 -20.15 7.25 23.18
C ILE A 267 -20.29 8.75 22.92
N LEU A 268 -21.46 9.33 23.20
CA LEU A 268 -21.65 10.78 23.20
C LEU A 268 -21.84 11.27 24.64
N SER A 269 -21.09 12.28 25.04
CA SER A 269 -21.29 13.03 26.28
C SER A 269 -21.69 14.47 25.98
N VAL A 270 -22.69 14.97 26.69
CA VAL A 270 -23.10 16.37 26.70
C VAL A 270 -22.41 17.04 27.87
N GLU A 271 -21.62 18.07 27.60
CA GLU A 271 -20.78 18.76 28.58
C GLU A 271 -21.08 20.26 28.56
N ASP A 272 -21.10 20.89 29.74
CA ASP A 272 -21.26 22.33 29.94
C ASP A 272 -19.93 22.95 30.35
N ARG A 273 -19.46 23.95 29.60
CA ARG A 273 -18.24 24.67 29.96
C ARG A 273 -18.54 25.71 31.04
N VAL A 274 -18.16 25.42 32.27
CA VAL A 274 -18.39 26.32 33.42
C VAL A 274 -17.25 27.34 33.56
N ALA A 275 -16.00 26.90 33.35
CA ALA A 275 -14.82 27.77 33.37
C ALA A 275 -13.73 27.23 32.42
N PRO A 276 -12.66 27.99 32.11
CA PRO A 276 -11.54 27.49 31.32
C PRO A 276 -10.97 26.20 31.94
N ASN A 277 -10.90 25.12 31.16
CA ASN A 277 -10.48 23.77 31.58
C ASN A 277 -11.33 23.12 32.68
N LYS A 278 -12.55 23.61 32.93
CA LYS A 278 -13.51 23.00 33.84
C LYS A 278 -14.85 22.81 33.13
N ASP A 279 -15.07 21.59 32.68
CA ASP A 279 -16.29 21.15 32.02
C ASP A 279 -17.13 20.28 32.97
N GLU A 280 -18.43 20.49 32.99
CA GLU A 280 -19.40 19.74 33.79
C GLU A 280 -20.15 18.72 32.91
N PHE A 281 -20.29 17.49 33.40
CA PHE A 281 -20.99 16.43 32.69
C PHE A 281 -22.51 16.50 32.89
N LEU A 282 -23.26 16.69 31.80
CA LEU A 282 -24.72 16.79 31.82
C LEU A 282 -25.42 15.45 31.50
N GLY A 283 -24.79 14.57 30.73
CA GLY A 283 -25.31 13.23 30.43
C GLY A 283 -24.57 12.53 29.30
N LYS A 284 -24.75 11.21 29.16
CA LYS A 284 -24.15 10.40 28.07
C LYS A 284 -25.19 9.53 27.37
N CYS A 285 -24.91 9.16 26.13
CA CYS A 285 -25.57 8.04 25.47
C CYS A 285 -24.54 7.14 24.79
N VAL A 286 -24.81 5.84 24.75
CA VAL A 286 -23.93 4.82 24.17
C VAL A 286 -24.69 4.10 23.06
N ILE A 287 -24.10 4.06 21.87
CA ILE A 287 -24.75 3.54 20.65
C ILE A 287 -23.86 2.45 20.05
N PRO A 288 -24.30 1.18 20.06
CA PRO A 288 -23.60 0.10 19.38
C PRO A 288 -23.63 0.28 17.86
N LEU A 289 -22.46 0.26 17.22
CA LEU A 289 -22.35 0.49 15.78
C LEU A 289 -23.05 -0.58 14.93
N GLN A 290 -23.27 -1.79 15.45
CA GLN A 290 -24.02 -2.82 14.72
C GLN A 290 -25.49 -2.42 14.48
N SER A 291 -26.06 -1.56 15.34
CA SER A 291 -27.43 -1.06 15.21
C SER A 291 -27.57 0.14 14.26
N VAL A 292 -26.45 0.72 13.83
CA VAL A 292 -26.41 1.90 12.98
C VAL A 292 -26.70 1.52 11.53
N GLN A 293 -27.62 2.24 10.89
CA GLN A 293 -27.98 2.01 9.51
C GLN A 293 -26.80 2.28 8.57
N ARG A 294 -26.59 1.38 7.61
CA ARG A 294 -25.63 1.54 6.52
C ARG A 294 -26.29 2.26 5.35
N ARG A 295 -25.67 3.34 4.89
CA ARG A 295 -26.11 4.14 3.76
C ARG A 295 -25.21 3.89 2.54
N LEU A 296 -25.81 3.48 1.43
CA LEU A 296 -25.11 3.18 0.18
C LEU A 296 -25.23 4.32 -0.85
N ASP A 297 -26.32 5.09 -0.79
CA ASP A 297 -26.67 6.15 -1.73
C ASP A 297 -26.95 7.47 -0.99
N HIS A 298 -27.28 8.52 -1.74
CA HIS A 298 -27.47 9.87 -1.18
C HIS A 298 -28.85 10.08 -0.50
N ARG A 299 -29.55 9.00 -0.10
CA ARG A 299 -30.85 9.14 0.58
C ARG A 299 -30.68 9.74 1.97
N VAL A 300 -31.71 10.48 2.40
CA VAL A 300 -31.75 11.07 3.73
C VAL A 300 -31.94 9.95 4.75
N VAL A 301 -31.14 9.96 5.81
CA VAL A 301 -31.24 9.02 6.92
C VAL A 301 -32.15 9.61 7.99
N ASN A 302 -33.03 8.78 8.54
CA ASN A 302 -33.97 9.20 9.59
C ASN A 302 -33.22 9.66 10.84
N THR A 303 -33.69 10.76 11.42
CA THR A 303 -33.21 11.28 12.70
C THR A 303 -33.85 10.53 13.86
N ARG A 304 -33.17 10.35 14.99
CA ARG A 304 -33.70 9.68 16.18
C ARG A 304 -33.35 10.45 17.45
N TRP A 305 -34.23 10.38 18.44
CA TRP A 305 -33.98 10.85 19.80
C TRP A 305 -33.39 9.73 20.64
N TYR A 306 -32.36 10.06 21.40
CA TYR A 306 -31.71 9.17 22.36
C TYR A 306 -31.81 9.78 23.75
N ASN A 307 -32.11 8.97 24.77
CA ASN A 307 -32.13 9.45 26.14
C ASN A 307 -30.70 9.62 26.65
N LEU A 308 -30.47 10.63 27.50
CA LEU A 308 -29.20 10.87 28.15
C LEU A 308 -29.21 10.26 29.56
N GLU A 309 -28.23 9.41 29.84
CA GLU A 309 -27.99 8.82 31.15
C GLU A 309 -27.04 9.71 31.96
N LYS A 310 -27.40 10.02 33.20
CA LYS A 310 -26.53 10.68 34.17
C LYS A 310 -26.40 9.78 35.40
N HIS A 311 -25.22 9.20 35.61
CA HIS A 311 -24.94 8.47 36.85
C HIS A 311 -24.52 9.49 37.90
N VAL A 312 -25.24 9.54 39.01
CA VAL A 312 -24.87 10.35 40.17
C VAL A 312 -24.33 9.38 41.23
N VAL A 313 -23.13 9.66 41.75
CA VAL A 313 -22.58 8.92 42.89
C VAL A 313 -23.13 9.57 44.15
N ILE A 314 -23.97 8.85 44.89
CA ILE A 314 -24.48 9.26 46.19
C ILE A 314 -24.02 8.18 47.18
N GLU A 315 -23.28 8.57 48.21
CA GLU A 315 -22.81 7.67 49.29
C GLU A 315 -22.07 6.40 48.83
N GLY A 316 -21.28 6.50 47.75
CA GLY A 316 -20.45 5.38 47.26
C GLY A 316 -21.19 4.38 46.34
N GLU A 317 -22.51 4.48 46.19
CA GLU A 317 -23.28 3.70 45.23
C GLU A 317 -23.59 4.50 43.95
N LYS A 318 -23.39 3.87 42.77
CA LYS A 318 -23.77 4.44 41.47
C LYS A 318 -25.26 4.21 41.23
N LYS A 319 -26.11 5.19 41.55
CA LYS A 319 -27.54 5.16 41.19
C LYS A 319 -27.74 5.72 39.78
N GLU A 320 -28.36 4.93 38.90
CA GLU A 320 -28.90 5.41 37.62
C GLU A 320 -30.18 6.19 37.86
N ILE A 321 -30.16 7.49 37.55
CA ILE A 321 -31.36 8.32 37.56
C ILE A 321 -31.91 8.35 36.13
N LYS A 322 -33.14 7.87 35.92
CA LYS A 322 -33.86 8.05 34.64
C LYS A 322 -34.17 9.54 34.47
N PHE A 323 -33.35 10.25 33.69
CA PHE A 323 -33.55 11.67 33.38
C PHE A 323 -34.40 11.88 32.12
N ALA A 324 -35.09 13.04 32.07
CA ALA A 324 -35.94 13.49 30.96
C ALA A 324 -35.15 14.04 29.75
N SER A 325 -33.85 14.30 29.92
CA SER A 325 -33.02 14.91 28.88
C SER A 325 -32.78 13.98 27.70
N ARG A 326 -32.85 14.51 26.48
CA ARG A 326 -32.66 13.74 25.25
C ARG A 326 -31.76 14.46 24.26
N ILE A 327 -31.11 13.71 23.39
CA ILE A 327 -30.29 14.22 22.29
C ILE A 327 -30.82 13.72 20.95
N HIS A 328 -30.95 14.63 19.99
CA HIS A 328 -31.42 14.36 18.64
C HIS A 328 -30.25 14.18 17.70
N LEU A 329 -30.14 12.99 17.12
CA LEU A 329 -29.01 12.60 16.31
C LEU A 329 -29.47 12.02 14.97
N ARG A 330 -28.66 12.24 13.94
CA ARG A 330 -28.70 11.46 12.69
C ARG A 330 -27.37 10.76 12.50
N ILE A 331 -27.40 9.43 12.58
CA ILE A 331 -26.19 8.59 12.57
C ILE A 331 -26.28 7.61 11.41
N CYS A 332 -25.21 7.50 10.62
CA CYS A 332 -25.13 6.51 9.56
C CYS A 332 -23.70 6.06 9.26
N LEU A 333 -23.58 4.80 8.85
CA LEU A 333 -22.35 4.22 8.30
C LEU A 333 -22.37 4.39 6.78
N GLU A 334 -21.42 5.14 6.25
CA GLU A 334 -21.39 5.59 4.85
C GLU A 334 -20.59 4.61 3.99
N GLY A 335 -21.29 3.77 3.24
CA GLY A 335 -20.68 2.76 2.36
C GLY A 335 -20.45 3.24 0.93
N GLY A 336 -21.04 4.39 0.56
CA GLY A 336 -20.89 5.01 -0.76
C GLY A 336 -19.60 5.80 -0.94
N TYR A 337 -18.82 6.03 0.12
CA TYR A 337 -17.48 6.61 0.04
C TYR A 337 -16.42 5.52 -0.10
N HIS A 338 -15.29 5.89 -0.69
CA HIS A 338 -14.03 5.18 -0.47
C HIS A 338 -13.34 5.80 0.75
N VAL A 339 -13.02 4.99 1.76
CA VAL A 339 -12.23 5.45 2.91
C VAL A 339 -10.75 5.43 2.55
N LEU A 340 -10.17 6.62 2.41
CA LEU A 340 -8.77 6.77 2.04
C LEU A 340 -7.86 6.44 3.23
N ASP A 341 -7.09 5.35 3.13
CA ASP A 341 -5.91 5.07 3.95
C ASP A 341 -4.60 5.44 3.23
N GLU A 342 -4.68 5.76 1.93
CA GLU A 342 -3.58 6.18 1.06
C GLU A 342 -3.74 7.62 0.58
N SER A 343 -2.64 8.21 0.11
CA SER A 343 -2.71 9.44 -0.68
C SER A 343 -3.38 9.18 -2.04
N THR A 344 -4.24 10.10 -2.49
CA THR A 344 -4.92 9.99 -3.79
C THR A 344 -3.96 9.98 -4.99
N HIS A 345 -2.72 10.44 -4.81
CA HIS A 345 -1.69 10.41 -5.87
C HIS A 345 -1.15 9.00 -6.13
N TYR A 346 -1.03 8.17 -5.08
CA TYR A 346 -0.39 6.84 -5.10
C TYR A 346 -1.35 5.71 -4.69
N SER A 347 -2.64 5.94 -4.81
CA SER A 347 -3.63 4.99 -4.31
C SER A 347 -3.69 3.71 -5.13
N SER A 348 -3.83 2.60 -4.43
CA SER A 348 -3.96 1.24 -4.96
C SER A 348 -5.42 0.77 -5.03
N ASP A 349 -6.36 1.47 -4.38
CA ASP A 349 -7.81 1.23 -4.48
C ASP A 349 -8.59 2.54 -4.51
N LEU A 350 -9.64 2.61 -5.32
CA LEU A 350 -10.54 3.77 -5.37
C LEU A 350 -12.00 3.35 -5.24
N ARG A 351 -12.26 2.08 -4.91
CA ARG A 351 -13.61 1.52 -4.83
C ARG A 351 -14.34 1.99 -3.58
N PRO A 352 -15.68 2.12 -3.65
CA PRO A 352 -16.47 2.40 -2.46
C PRO A 352 -16.31 1.29 -1.42
N THR A 353 -16.48 1.62 -0.15
CA THR A 353 -16.43 0.64 0.94
C THR A 353 -17.43 -0.49 0.74
N ALA A 354 -18.66 -0.18 0.30
CA ALA A 354 -19.68 -1.19 0.08
C ALA A 354 -19.42 -2.03 -1.18
N LYS A 355 -19.26 -3.35 -0.99
CA LYS A 355 -19.01 -4.31 -2.08
C LYS A 355 -20.13 -4.34 -3.13
N GLN A 356 -21.36 -4.04 -2.74
CA GLN A 356 -22.52 -3.97 -3.64
C GLN A 356 -22.37 -2.89 -4.73
N LEU A 357 -21.50 -1.91 -4.52
CA LEU A 357 -21.23 -0.83 -5.46
C LEU A 357 -19.97 -1.09 -6.30
N TRP A 358 -19.31 -2.24 -6.13
CA TRP A 358 -18.09 -2.57 -6.87
C TRP A 358 -18.42 -2.87 -8.33
N LYS A 359 -17.55 -2.39 -9.22
CA LYS A 359 -17.56 -2.74 -10.63
C LYS A 359 -16.82 -4.06 -10.83
N GLN A 360 -17.00 -4.70 -11.97
CA GLN A 360 -16.21 -5.88 -12.36
C GLN A 360 -14.73 -5.52 -12.48
N SER A 361 -13.86 -6.49 -12.19
CA SER A 361 -12.42 -6.33 -12.39
C SER A 361 -12.08 -6.20 -13.88
N ILE A 362 -11.07 -5.39 -14.18
CA ILE A 362 -10.57 -5.18 -15.55
C ILE A 362 -9.41 -6.09 -15.91
N GLY A 363 -8.87 -6.80 -14.93
CA GLY A 363 -7.67 -7.60 -15.12
C GLY A 363 -7.07 -8.10 -13.82
N ILE A 364 -5.95 -8.78 -13.98
CA ILE A 364 -5.16 -9.36 -12.89
C ILE A 364 -3.76 -8.75 -12.98
N LEU A 365 -3.26 -8.28 -11.85
CA LEU A 365 -1.87 -7.89 -11.66
C LEU A 365 -1.14 -9.06 -11.02
N GLU A 366 -0.03 -9.47 -11.62
CA GLU A 366 0.81 -10.54 -11.15
C GLU A 366 2.22 -10.00 -10.91
N VAL A 367 2.78 -10.30 -9.74
CA VAL A 367 4.11 -9.83 -9.34
C VAL A 367 4.91 -11.00 -8.78
N GLY A 368 6.03 -11.29 -9.44
CA GLY A 368 7.12 -12.11 -8.92
C GLY A 368 8.13 -11.23 -8.19
N ILE A 369 8.30 -11.47 -6.89
CA ILE A 369 9.35 -10.87 -6.07
C ILE A 369 10.54 -11.85 -6.07
N LEU A 370 11.53 -11.56 -6.91
CA LEU A 370 12.60 -12.51 -7.24
C LEU A 370 13.71 -12.51 -6.18
N THR A 371 14.50 -11.44 -6.17
CA THR A 371 15.71 -11.32 -5.35
C THR A 371 16.04 -9.86 -5.11
N ALA A 372 16.84 -9.56 -4.09
CA ALA A 372 17.55 -8.29 -4.00
C ALA A 372 19.05 -8.53 -4.13
N GLN A 373 19.78 -7.56 -4.68
CA GLN A 373 21.22 -7.61 -4.89
C GLN A 373 21.91 -6.41 -4.25
N GLY A 374 23.11 -6.64 -3.71
CA GLY A 374 23.95 -5.58 -3.14
C GLY A 374 23.30 -4.86 -1.96
N LEU A 375 22.54 -5.58 -1.12
CA LEU A 375 21.96 -4.98 0.08
C LEU A 375 23.07 -4.56 1.03
N LEU A 376 23.01 -3.30 1.50
CA LEU A 376 23.94 -2.83 2.51
C LEU A 376 23.65 -3.49 3.88
N PRO A 377 24.70 -3.78 4.68
CA PRO A 377 24.52 -4.27 6.04
C PRO A 377 23.72 -3.28 6.90
N MET A 378 22.65 -3.76 7.53
CA MET A 378 21.76 -2.94 8.37
C MET A 378 22.09 -3.07 9.86
N LYS A 379 22.74 -4.17 10.24
CA LYS A 379 23.14 -4.46 11.62
C LYS A 379 24.50 -5.12 11.66
N THR A 380 25.12 -5.12 12.84
CA THR A 380 26.40 -5.78 13.08
C THR A 380 26.17 -6.94 14.07
N LYS A 381 26.58 -8.14 13.69
CA LYS A 381 26.49 -9.38 14.47
C LYS A 381 27.86 -10.04 14.47
N ASP A 382 28.44 -10.28 15.64
CA ASP A 382 29.77 -10.88 15.80
C ASP A 382 30.87 -10.18 14.98
N GLY A 383 30.80 -8.84 14.89
CA GLY A 383 31.71 -8.02 14.10
C GLY A 383 31.49 -8.07 12.58
N ARG A 384 30.51 -8.85 12.10
CA ARG A 384 30.12 -8.93 10.68
C ARG A 384 28.85 -8.12 10.43
N GLY A 385 28.82 -7.39 9.31
CA GLY A 385 27.61 -6.71 8.87
C GLY A 385 26.61 -7.72 8.30
N THR A 386 25.37 -7.72 8.79
CA THR A 386 24.31 -8.60 8.29
C THR A 386 23.01 -7.85 8.01
N THR A 387 22.15 -8.47 7.20
CA THR A 387 20.83 -7.97 6.81
C THR A 387 19.87 -9.15 6.72
N ASP A 388 18.76 -9.05 7.44
CA ASP A 388 17.65 -10.02 7.46
C ASP A 388 16.50 -9.44 6.65
N ALA A 389 16.53 -9.64 5.34
CA ALA A 389 15.67 -8.91 4.43
C ALA A 389 14.32 -9.60 4.21
N TYR A 390 13.25 -8.80 4.19
CA TYR A 390 11.93 -9.21 3.68
C TYR A 390 11.28 -8.08 2.88
N CYS A 391 10.35 -8.44 2.00
CA CYS A 391 9.60 -7.50 1.17
C CYS A 391 8.15 -7.42 1.62
N VAL A 392 7.56 -6.24 1.48
CA VAL A 392 6.12 -6.00 1.68
C VAL A 392 5.54 -5.39 0.42
N ALA A 393 4.49 -6.00 -0.12
CA ALA A 393 3.74 -5.47 -1.26
C ALA A 393 2.32 -5.10 -0.84
N LYS A 394 1.86 -3.91 -1.23
CA LYS A 394 0.49 -3.44 -1.01
C LYS A 394 -0.19 -3.14 -2.33
N TYR A 395 -1.33 -3.76 -2.56
CA TYR A 395 -2.26 -3.36 -3.60
C TYR A 395 -3.71 -3.67 -3.20
N GLY A 396 -4.56 -2.65 -3.24
CA GLY A 396 -5.94 -2.77 -2.79
C GLY A 396 -6.02 -2.99 -1.28
N GLN A 397 -6.92 -3.88 -0.88
CA GLN A 397 -7.03 -4.34 0.50
C GLN A 397 -6.02 -5.43 0.85
N LYS A 398 -5.27 -5.98 -0.11
CA LYS A 398 -4.37 -7.12 0.09
C LYS A 398 -2.95 -6.63 0.30
N TRP A 399 -2.39 -7.00 1.44
CA TRP A 399 -0.98 -6.85 1.76
C TRP A 399 -0.31 -8.21 1.70
N VAL A 400 0.96 -8.19 1.35
CA VAL A 400 1.77 -9.40 1.28
C VAL A 400 3.10 -9.09 1.93
N ARG A 401 3.59 -10.04 2.72
CA ARG A 401 4.94 -10.07 3.27
C ARG A 401 5.62 -11.33 2.77
N THR A 402 6.81 -11.20 2.20
CA THR A 402 7.63 -12.36 1.86
C THR A 402 8.29 -12.95 3.09
N ARG A 403 8.83 -14.16 2.97
CA ARG A 403 9.71 -14.71 3.99
C ARG A 403 10.88 -13.77 4.30
N THR A 404 11.39 -13.86 5.53
CA THR A 404 12.64 -13.18 5.89
C THR A 404 13.82 -14.08 5.55
N ILE A 405 14.75 -13.59 4.73
CA ILE A 405 16.03 -14.26 4.44
C ILE A 405 17.08 -13.66 5.36
N ILE A 406 17.64 -14.49 6.24
CA ILE A 406 18.56 -14.08 7.31
C ILE A 406 20.00 -13.98 6.78
N ASP A 407 20.75 -13.04 7.34
CA ASP A 407 22.20 -12.87 7.15
C ASP A 407 22.65 -12.92 5.67
N SER A 408 21.90 -12.26 4.76
CA SER A 408 22.18 -12.27 3.31
C SER A 408 22.13 -10.88 2.67
N ALA A 409 23.20 -10.53 1.95
CA ALA A 409 23.25 -9.33 1.09
C ALA A 409 22.59 -9.55 -0.29
N THR A 410 22.23 -10.80 -0.60
CA THR A 410 21.60 -11.20 -1.88
C THR A 410 20.41 -12.13 -1.64
N PRO A 411 19.37 -11.68 -0.91
CA PRO A 411 18.23 -12.54 -0.58
C PRO A 411 17.48 -12.98 -1.85
N LYS A 412 17.11 -14.26 -1.92
CA LYS A 412 16.26 -14.83 -2.98
C LYS A 412 14.93 -15.25 -2.36
N TRP A 413 13.83 -14.63 -2.79
CA TRP A 413 12.48 -14.95 -2.32
C TRP A 413 11.75 -15.84 -3.32
N ASN A 414 11.77 -15.47 -4.60
CA ASN A 414 11.06 -16.15 -5.69
C ASN A 414 9.60 -16.47 -5.36
N GLU A 415 8.90 -15.49 -4.77
CA GLU A 415 7.49 -15.59 -4.41
C GLU A 415 6.62 -14.82 -5.41
N GLN A 416 5.52 -15.42 -5.86
CA GLN A 416 4.57 -14.83 -6.81
C GLN A 416 3.23 -14.55 -6.15
N TYR A 417 2.67 -13.38 -6.43
CA TYR A 417 1.40 -12.93 -5.88
C TYR A 417 0.52 -12.31 -6.96
N THR A 418 -0.79 -12.47 -6.79
CA THR A 418 -1.81 -11.98 -7.73
C THR A 418 -2.81 -11.05 -7.04
N TRP A 419 -3.29 -10.05 -7.78
CA TRP A 419 -4.31 -9.10 -7.34
C TRP A 419 -5.33 -8.82 -8.45
N GLU A 420 -6.58 -8.60 -8.07
CA GLU A 420 -7.61 -8.11 -8.98
C GLU A 420 -7.50 -6.60 -9.15
N VAL A 421 -7.48 -6.14 -10.39
CA VAL A 421 -7.38 -4.73 -10.77
C VAL A 421 -8.75 -4.23 -11.16
N PHE A 422 -9.14 -3.07 -10.63
CA PHE A 422 -10.43 -2.42 -10.93
C PHE A 422 -10.27 -1.08 -11.65
N ASP A 423 -9.07 -0.51 -11.63
CA ASP A 423 -8.79 0.78 -12.25
C ASP A 423 -7.32 0.83 -12.72
N PRO A 424 -7.03 1.16 -13.99
CA PRO A 424 -5.66 1.15 -14.50
C PRO A 424 -4.79 2.24 -13.88
N CYS A 425 -5.35 3.32 -13.32
CA CYS A 425 -4.54 4.39 -12.74
C CYS A 425 -4.04 4.09 -11.32
N THR A 426 -4.33 2.90 -10.78
CA THR A 426 -3.85 2.47 -9.46
C THR A 426 -2.35 2.18 -9.46
N VAL A 427 -1.75 2.23 -8.28
CA VAL A 427 -0.30 2.03 -8.08
C VAL A 427 -0.07 0.88 -7.11
N ILE A 428 0.82 -0.05 -7.46
CA ILE A 428 1.34 -1.03 -6.50
C ILE A 428 2.58 -0.46 -5.82
N THR A 429 2.66 -0.63 -4.50
CA THR A 429 3.83 -0.23 -3.70
C THR A 429 4.51 -1.48 -3.13
N ILE A 430 5.82 -1.57 -3.30
CA ILE A 430 6.66 -2.68 -2.83
C ILE A 430 7.81 -2.08 -2.01
N GLY A 431 7.90 -2.42 -0.73
CA GLY A 431 8.95 -1.98 0.19
C GLY A 431 9.85 -3.13 0.62
N VAL A 432 11.11 -2.84 0.89
CA VAL A 432 12.10 -3.79 1.43
C VAL A 432 12.56 -3.32 2.80
N PHE A 433 12.63 -4.26 3.75
CA PHE A 433 12.91 -3.99 5.15
C PHE A 433 13.89 -5.02 5.72
N ASP A 434 14.65 -4.59 6.74
CA ASP A 434 15.42 -5.47 7.61
C ASP A 434 14.59 -5.82 8.84
N ASN A 435 14.44 -7.11 9.12
CA ASN A 435 13.78 -7.64 10.31
C ASN A 435 14.72 -7.51 11.52
N CYS A 436 14.44 -6.53 12.37
CA CYS A 436 15.24 -6.26 13.56
C CYS A 436 14.78 -7.04 14.81
N HIS A 437 13.77 -7.91 14.69
CA HIS A 437 13.14 -8.60 15.82
C HIS A 437 13.58 -10.05 16.04
N LEU A 438 14.40 -10.59 15.15
CA LEU A 438 14.80 -12.00 15.19
C LEU A 438 15.79 -12.33 16.31
N HIS A 439 16.48 -11.33 16.82
CA HIS A 439 17.53 -11.49 17.80
C HIS A 439 17.16 -10.66 19.02
N GLY A 440 16.94 -11.32 20.17
CA GLY A 440 16.55 -10.72 21.44
C GLY A 440 17.62 -9.83 22.09
N GLY A 441 18.30 -9.00 21.31
CA GLY A 441 19.30 -8.05 21.79
C GLY A 441 18.61 -6.85 22.46
N ASP A 442 18.88 -6.69 23.75
CA ASP A 442 18.56 -5.52 24.56
C ASP A 442 18.91 -4.21 23.85
N LYS A 443 17.91 -3.58 23.25
CA LYS A 443 17.91 -2.14 23.06
C LYS A 443 16.73 -1.58 23.83
N THR A 444 17.03 -0.75 24.82
CA THR A 444 16.13 -0.07 25.76
C THR A 444 15.10 0.87 25.11
N GLY A 445 14.99 0.86 23.78
CA GLY A 445 13.82 1.31 23.03
C GLY A 445 13.58 0.26 21.95
N GLY A 446 12.48 -0.49 22.06
CA GLY A 446 12.23 -1.72 21.31
C GLY A 446 12.68 -1.68 19.85
N ALA A 447 13.25 -2.79 19.36
CA ALA A 447 13.72 -2.92 17.99
C ALA A 447 12.63 -2.44 17.01
N LYS A 448 13.02 -1.73 15.96
CA LYS A 448 12.12 -1.30 14.87
C LYS A 448 12.69 -1.82 13.57
N ASP A 449 11.83 -2.29 12.69
CA ASP A 449 12.28 -2.74 11.38
C ASP A 449 12.88 -1.58 10.59
N SER A 450 14.08 -1.81 10.04
CA SER A 450 14.81 -0.77 9.31
C SER A 450 14.41 -0.78 7.84
N ARG A 451 14.06 0.40 7.32
CA ARG A 451 13.66 0.61 5.93
C ARG A 451 14.88 0.58 4.99
N ILE A 452 14.85 -0.28 3.97
CA ILE A 452 15.90 -0.43 2.94
C ILE A 452 15.51 0.32 1.66
N GLY A 453 14.22 0.41 1.32
CA GLY A 453 13.73 1.21 0.19
C GLY A 453 12.32 0.83 -0.24
N LYS A 454 11.76 1.59 -1.17
CA LYS A 454 10.43 1.32 -1.75
C LYS A 454 10.40 1.61 -3.25
N VAL A 455 9.55 0.87 -3.96
CA VAL A 455 9.28 0.96 -5.39
C VAL A 455 7.78 1.15 -5.61
N ARG A 456 7.42 2.03 -6.54
CA ARG A 456 6.03 2.25 -6.97
C ARG A 456 5.90 2.01 -8.46
N ILE A 457 4.89 1.23 -8.84
CA ILE A 457 4.62 0.92 -10.25
C ILE A 457 3.16 1.26 -10.54
N ARG A 458 2.93 2.25 -11.40
CA ARG A 458 1.58 2.61 -11.86
C ARG A 458 1.15 1.68 -12.99
N LEU A 459 0.00 1.04 -12.85
CA LEU A 459 -0.46 0.03 -13.79
C LEU A 459 -0.73 0.59 -15.20
N SER A 460 -1.16 1.85 -15.30
CA SER A 460 -1.43 2.51 -16.58
C SER A 460 -0.19 2.64 -17.47
N THR A 461 1.01 2.57 -16.88
CA THR A 461 2.29 2.61 -17.61
C THR A 461 2.75 1.26 -18.15
N LEU A 462 2.10 0.15 -17.74
CA LEU A 462 2.43 -1.20 -18.18
C LEU A 462 1.62 -1.58 -19.43
N GLU A 463 2.29 -2.15 -20.44
CA GLU A 463 1.63 -2.80 -21.57
C GLU A 463 0.91 -4.07 -21.08
N THR A 464 -0.27 -4.35 -21.65
CA THR A 464 -1.05 -5.54 -21.29
C THR A 464 -0.36 -6.81 -21.77
N ASP A 465 -0.41 -7.87 -20.95
CA ASP A 465 0.16 -9.21 -21.20
C ASP A 465 1.69 -9.25 -21.39
N ARG A 466 2.37 -8.11 -21.25
CA ARG A 466 3.83 -8.03 -21.27
C ARG A 466 4.40 -8.30 -19.88
N VAL A 467 5.42 -9.15 -19.82
CA VAL A 467 6.21 -9.39 -18.62
C VAL A 467 7.35 -8.37 -18.56
N TYR A 468 7.41 -7.60 -17.47
CA TYR A 468 8.48 -6.65 -17.18
C TYR A 468 9.39 -7.22 -16.11
N THR A 469 10.64 -7.54 -16.47
CA THR A 469 11.68 -8.02 -15.56
C THR A 469 12.76 -6.96 -15.40
N HIS A 470 12.81 -6.31 -14.24
CA HIS A 470 13.75 -5.21 -14.00
C HIS A 470 14.31 -5.25 -12.58
N ALA A 471 15.56 -4.77 -12.44
CA ALA A 471 16.20 -4.44 -11.17
C ALA A 471 15.95 -2.96 -10.84
N TYR A 472 15.20 -2.71 -9.78
CA TYR A 472 14.85 -1.40 -9.27
C TYR A 472 15.81 -0.97 -8.15
N PRO A 473 16.44 0.21 -8.22
CA PRO A 473 17.29 0.69 -7.15
C PRO A 473 16.47 1.00 -5.90
N LEU A 474 16.94 0.50 -4.75
CA LEU A 474 16.36 0.77 -3.44
C LEU A 474 17.02 2.02 -2.87
N LEU A 475 16.23 3.09 -2.74
CA LEU A 475 16.69 4.40 -2.33
C LEU A 475 16.05 4.80 -1.01
N VAL A 476 16.89 5.25 -0.07
CA VAL A 476 16.44 5.79 1.22
C VAL A 476 17.09 7.14 1.43
N LEU A 477 16.27 8.09 1.86
CA LEU A 477 16.72 9.41 2.29
C LEU A 477 17.17 9.31 3.76
N HIS A 478 18.42 9.67 4.03
CA HIS A 478 18.98 9.83 5.38
C HIS A 478 19.31 11.29 5.64
N SER A 479 19.59 11.65 6.90
CA SER A 479 20.07 12.98 7.27
C SER A 479 21.37 13.39 6.55
N SER A 480 22.18 12.41 6.14
CA SER A 480 23.42 12.62 5.38
C SER A 480 23.22 12.68 3.85
N GLY A 481 22.01 12.44 3.34
CA GLY A 481 21.69 12.44 1.91
C GLY A 481 20.98 11.19 1.43
N VAL A 482 20.77 11.08 0.12
CA VAL A 482 20.24 9.86 -0.51
C VAL A 482 21.30 8.78 -0.52
N LYS A 483 20.92 7.58 -0.09
CA LYS A 483 21.77 6.40 -0.19
C LYS A 483 21.07 5.32 -1.00
N LYS A 484 21.81 4.70 -1.92
CA LYS A 484 21.41 3.44 -2.55
C LYS A 484 21.69 2.30 -1.59
N MET A 485 20.64 1.61 -1.19
CA MET A 485 20.71 0.53 -0.21
C MET A 485 20.80 -0.85 -0.87
N GLY A 486 20.62 -0.93 -2.18
CA GLY A 486 20.69 -2.14 -3.00
C GLY A 486 19.80 -2.04 -4.23
N GLU A 487 19.50 -3.16 -4.88
CA GLU A 487 18.56 -3.26 -6.00
C GLU A 487 17.59 -4.43 -5.75
N ILE A 488 16.30 -4.26 -6.03
CA ILE A 488 15.29 -5.34 -6.00
C ILE A 488 14.91 -5.75 -7.42
N GLN A 489 14.94 -7.04 -7.71
CA GLN A 489 14.52 -7.60 -8.98
C GLN A 489 13.06 -8.04 -8.89
N LEU A 490 12.25 -7.52 -9.81
CA LEU A 490 10.82 -7.77 -9.88
C LEU A 490 10.44 -8.23 -11.29
N ALA A 491 9.51 -9.18 -11.36
CA ALA A 491 8.78 -9.54 -12.57
C ALA A 491 7.33 -9.09 -12.42
N VAL A 492 6.83 -8.23 -13.31
CA VAL A 492 5.46 -7.68 -13.22
C VAL A 492 4.73 -7.92 -14.54
N ARG A 493 3.52 -8.46 -14.45
CA ARG A 493 2.60 -8.64 -15.59
C ARG A 493 1.23 -8.09 -15.23
N PHE A 494 0.64 -7.32 -16.14
CA PHE A 494 -0.75 -6.89 -16.05
C PHE A 494 -1.56 -7.51 -17.19
N THR A 495 -2.48 -8.40 -16.84
CA THR A 495 -3.32 -9.13 -17.78
C THR A 495 -4.71 -8.50 -17.78
N CYS A 496 -5.23 -8.14 -18.95
CA CYS A 496 -6.55 -7.48 -19.06
C CYS A 496 -7.63 -8.48 -19.43
N SER A 497 -8.78 -8.45 -18.73
CA SER A 497 -9.93 -9.32 -19.05
C SER A 497 -10.71 -8.82 -20.27
N SER A 498 -10.84 -7.50 -20.42
CA SER A 498 -11.53 -6.87 -21.55
C SER A 498 -10.97 -5.48 -21.82
N LEU A 499 -10.37 -5.30 -23.01
CA LEU A 499 -9.85 -4.01 -23.47
C LEU A 499 -10.94 -2.94 -23.50
N LEU A 500 -12.16 -3.29 -23.94
CA LEU A 500 -13.30 -2.37 -23.99
C LEU A 500 -13.72 -1.88 -22.60
N ASN A 501 -13.79 -2.79 -21.61
CA ASN A 501 -14.11 -2.41 -20.24
C ASN A 501 -13.04 -1.47 -19.67
N MET A 502 -11.75 -1.78 -19.89
CA MET A 502 -10.64 -0.93 -19.47
C MET A 502 -10.70 0.46 -20.13
N MET A 503 -10.96 0.56 -21.43
CA MET A 503 -11.11 1.85 -22.12
C MET A 503 -12.31 2.65 -21.60
N HIS A 504 -13.44 1.99 -21.34
CA HIS A 504 -14.63 2.62 -20.79
C HIS A 504 -14.37 3.24 -19.41
N ILE A 505 -13.50 2.66 -18.59
CA ILE A 505 -13.16 3.19 -17.27
C ILE A 505 -12.54 4.59 -17.33
N TYR A 506 -11.81 4.94 -18.40
CA TYR A 506 -11.29 6.31 -18.57
C TYR A 506 -12.38 7.39 -18.64
N SER A 507 -13.60 7.03 -19.05
CA SER A 507 -14.74 7.94 -19.08
C SER A 507 -15.44 8.10 -17.73
N GLN A 508 -15.17 7.19 -16.79
CA GLN A 508 -15.90 7.08 -15.53
C GLN A 508 -15.25 7.91 -14.41
N PRO A 509 -16.05 8.42 -13.44
CA PRO A 509 -15.52 9.10 -12.27
C PRO A 509 -14.48 8.27 -11.53
N LEU A 510 -13.40 8.93 -11.11
CA LEU A 510 -12.27 8.30 -10.42
C LEU A 510 -12.66 7.81 -9.02
N LEU A 511 -13.33 8.67 -8.24
CA LEU A 511 -13.84 8.33 -6.91
C LEU A 511 -15.32 7.94 -6.96
N PRO A 512 -15.82 7.26 -5.91
CA PRO A 512 -17.24 7.00 -5.77
C PRO A 512 -18.08 8.27 -5.75
N LYS A 513 -19.34 8.17 -6.22
CA LYS A 513 -20.25 9.32 -6.39
C LYS A 513 -20.39 10.19 -5.15
N MET A 514 -20.33 9.60 -3.95
CA MET A 514 -20.47 10.34 -2.69
C MET A 514 -19.40 11.40 -2.46
N HIS A 515 -18.16 11.16 -2.91
CA HIS A 515 -17.07 12.14 -2.79
C HIS A 515 -17.34 13.43 -3.59
N TYR A 516 -18.19 13.36 -4.63
CA TYR A 516 -18.58 14.53 -5.43
C TYR A 516 -19.89 15.16 -4.98
N LEU A 517 -20.86 14.34 -4.56
CA LEU A 517 -22.18 14.83 -4.12
C LEU A 517 -22.13 15.47 -2.72
N HIS A 518 -21.33 14.91 -1.84
CA HIS A 518 -21.12 15.35 -0.46
C HIS A 518 -19.63 15.41 -0.18
N SER A 519 -18.95 16.39 -0.78
CA SER A 519 -17.50 16.55 -0.67
C SER A 519 -17.08 16.80 0.78
N LEU A 520 -16.00 16.16 1.19
CA LEU A 520 -15.33 16.40 2.48
C LEU A 520 -14.30 17.52 2.31
N PHE A 521 -14.12 18.34 3.35
CA PHE A 521 -13.07 19.36 3.36
C PHE A 521 -11.68 18.69 3.39
N VAL A 522 -10.68 19.35 2.81
CA VAL A 522 -9.30 18.80 2.71
C VAL A 522 -8.73 18.45 4.08
N THR A 523 -8.85 19.35 5.06
CA THR A 523 -8.39 19.12 6.44
C THR A 523 -9.11 17.96 7.13
N GLN A 524 -10.42 17.82 6.88
CA GLN A 524 -11.19 16.70 7.40
C GLN A 524 -10.76 15.37 6.76
N LEU A 525 -10.49 15.37 5.46
CA LEU A 525 -10.02 14.19 4.72
C LEU A 525 -8.66 13.71 5.23
N ASP A 526 -7.73 14.63 5.49
CA ASP A 526 -6.42 14.30 6.05
C ASP A 526 -6.51 13.71 7.45
N ASN A 527 -7.35 14.30 8.32
CA ASN A 527 -7.61 13.75 9.65
C ASN A 527 -8.21 12.34 9.57
N LEU A 528 -9.22 12.13 8.71
CA LEU A 528 -9.84 10.82 8.51
C LEU A 528 -8.83 9.80 7.95
N ARG A 529 -7.96 10.20 7.02
CA ARG A 529 -6.89 9.33 6.49
C ARG A 529 -5.89 8.91 7.56
N HIS A 530 -5.51 9.83 8.43
CA HIS A 530 -4.64 9.50 9.56
C HIS A 530 -5.31 8.48 10.50
N GLN A 531 -6.59 8.65 10.82
CA GLN A 531 -7.34 7.69 11.64
C GLN A 531 -7.48 6.32 10.96
N ALA A 532 -7.76 6.30 9.65
CA ALA A 532 -7.78 5.07 8.86
C ALA A 532 -6.44 4.31 8.93
N THR A 533 -5.33 5.04 8.80
CA THR A 533 -3.98 4.47 8.88
C THR A 533 -3.68 3.89 10.26
N GLN A 534 -4.05 4.58 11.34
CA GLN A 534 -3.86 4.07 12.71
C GLN A 534 -4.68 2.79 12.95
N ILE A 535 -5.92 2.72 12.46
CA ILE A 535 -6.76 1.52 12.56
C ILE A 535 -6.12 0.33 11.81
N VAL A 536 -5.67 0.55 10.57
CA VAL A 536 -4.96 -0.47 9.78
C VAL A 536 -3.70 -0.95 10.51
N SER A 537 -2.90 -0.02 11.05
CA SER A 537 -1.71 -0.33 11.83
C SER A 537 -2.00 -1.17 13.08
N MET A 538 -3.05 -0.83 13.82
CA MET A 538 -3.46 -1.58 15.01
C MET A 538 -3.94 -3.00 14.68
N LYS A 539 -4.65 -3.20 13.55
CA LYS A 539 -5.16 -4.52 13.15
C LYS A 539 -4.05 -5.41 12.60
N LEU A 540 -3.18 -4.88 11.73
CA LEU A 540 -2.10 -5.66 11.10
C LEU A 540 -0.95 -5.99 12.07
N SER A 541 -0.74 -5.18 13.11
CA SER A 541 0.27 -5.46 14.15
C SER A 541 -0.11 -6.63 15.08
N ARG A 542 -1.38 -7.05 15.09
CA ARG A 542 -1.87 -8.22 15.85
C ARG A 542 -1.80 -9.53 15.06
N ALA A 543 -1.44 -9.48 13.78
CA ALA A 543 -1.30 -10.67 12.97
C ALA A 543 0.03 -11.39 13.27
N GLU A 544 0.11 -12.69 12.94
CA GLU A 544 1.36 -13.47 13.09
C GLU A 544 1.86 -13.96 11.71
N PRO A 545 3.01 -13.51 11.20
CA PRO A 545 3.90 -12.49 11.76
C PRO A 545 3.27 -11.08 11.77
N PRO A 546 3.65 -10.20 12.71
CA PRO A 546 3.09 -8.85 12.78
C PRO A 546 3.66 -7.94 11.70
N LEU A 547 2.81 -7.16 11.05
CA LEU A 547 3.23 -5.99 10.29
C LEU A 547 3.17 -4.78 11.23
N ARG A 548 4.35 -4.27 11.59
CA ARG A 548 4.48 -3.22 12.60
C ARG A 548 4.16 -1.84 12.02
N LYS A 549 3.95 -0.89 12.93
CA LYS A 549 3.50 0.46 12.61
C LYS A 549 4.45 1.17 11.65
N GLU A 550 5.75 1.10 11.88
CA GLU A 550 6.80 1.73 11.06
C GLU A 550 6.79 1.24 9.59
N VAL A 551 6.53 -0.05 9.39
CA VAL A 551 6.43 -0.65 8.04
C VAL A 551 5.19 -0.11 7.33
N ILE A 552 4.06 -0.08 8.02
CA ILE A 552 2.77 0.37 7.48
C ILE A 552 2.82 1.88 7.17
N GLU A 553 3.34 2.70 8.08
CA GLU A 553 3.44 4.15 7.88
C GLU A 553 4.38 4.50 6.70
N TYR A 554 5.47 3.75 6.52
CA TYR A 554 6.36 3.91 5.38
C TYR A 554 5.72 3.49 4.05
N MET A 555 4.94 2.40 4.05
CA MET A 555 4.22 1.93 2.86
C MET A 555 3.07 2.87 2.45
N LEU A 556 2.43 3.55 3.41
CA LEU A 556 1.29 4.45 3.18
C LEU A 556 1.66 5.93 2.98
N ASP A 557 2.95 6.28 3.11
CA ASP A 557 3.44 7.67 3.07
C ASP A 557 2.70 8.62 4.04
N VAL A 558 2.54 8.23 5.30
CA VAL A 558 1.83 9.06 6.29
C VAL A 558 2.45 10.47 6.42
N ASP A 559 3.77 10.54 6.30
CA ASP A 559 4.57 11.77 6.37
C ASP A 559 4.57 12.60 5.08
N SER A 560 3.80 12.21 4.05
CA SER A 560 3.71 12.95 2.79
C SER A 560 3.16 14.38 2.96
N HIS A 561 2.28 14.57 3.95
CA HIS A 561 1.64 15.86 4.26
C HIS A 561 2.60 16.86 4.93
N MET A 562 3.68 16.39 5.57
CA MET A 562 4.62 17.29 6.23
C MET A 562 5.34 18.17 5.20
N TRP A 563 5.44 19.46 5.53
CA TRP A 563 6.12 20.42 4.68
C TRP A 563 7.62 20.10 4.64
N SER A 564 8.22 20.16 3.45
CA SER A 564 9.67 20.00 3.25
C SER A 564 10.16 20.99 2.18
N MET A 565 11.25 21.70 2.47
CA MET A 565 11.88 22.65 1.55
C MET A 565 12.32 21.97 0.24
N ARG A 566 12.92 20.78 0.36
CA ARG A 566 13.36 19.96 -0.78
C ARG A 566 12.20 19.62 -1.71
N ARG A 567 11.08 19.15 -1.17
CA ARG A 567 9.87 18.81 -1.95
C ARG A 567 9.30 20.05 -2.66
N SER A 568 9.32 21.20 -2.00
CA SER A 568 8.90 22.48 -2.59
C SER A 568 9.75 22.85 -3.81
N ARG A 569 11.08 22.78 -3.70
CA ARG A 569 12.01 23.02 -4.82
C ARG A 569 11.84 22.01 -5.95
N ALA A 570 11.71 20.72 -5.63
CA ALA A 570 11.46 19.68 -6.60
C ALA A 570 10.18 19.96 -7.42
N ASN A 571 9.10 20.35 -6.75
CA ASN A 571 7.85 20.74 -7.41
C ASN A 571 8.00 22.00 -8.28
N PHE A 572 8.79 22.98 -7.85
CA PHE A 572 9.10 24.17 -8.66
C PHE A 572 9.83 23.82 -9.97
N TYR A 573 10.87 22.99 -9.90
CA TYR A 573 11.58 22.54 -11.11
C TYR A 573 10.71 21.69 -12.03
N ARG A 574 9.76 20.92 -11.49
CA ARG A 574 8.74 20.23 -12.29
C ARG A 574 7.88 21.22 -13.08
N ILE A 575 7.40 22.32 -12.46
CA ILE A 575 6.70 23.38 -13.21
C ILE A 575 7.59 23.98 -14.29
N MET A 576 8.83 24.34 -13.97
CA MET A 576 9.76 24.88 -14.97
C MET A 576 9.98 23.90 -16.13
N GLY A 577 10.03 22.60 -15.83
CA GLY A 577 10.06 21.53 -16.83
C GLY A 577 8.83 21.54 -17.75
N VAL A 578 7.62 21.72 -17.19
CA VAL A 578 6.38 21.87 -17.97
C VAL A 578 6.42 23.13 -18.85
N LEU A 579 6.85 24.27 -18.28
CA LEU A 579 6.93 25.55 -18.99
C LEU A 579 8.06 25.58 -20.03
N SER A 580 9.05 24.69 -19.94
CA SER A 580 10.17 24.64 -20.88
C SER A 580 9.72 24.42 -22.34
N GLY A 581 8.65 23.66 -22.55
CA GLY A 581 8.06 23.47 -23.88
C GLY A 581 7.53 24.78 -24.46
N MET A 582 6.83 25.57 -23.64
CA MET A 582 6.35 26.89 -24.02
C MET A 582 7.50 27.87 -24.31
N ILE A 583 8.57 27.83 -23.51
CA ILE A 583 9.79 28.64 -23.76
C ILE A 583 10.42 28.25 -25.11
N LYS A 584 10.48 26.96 -25.46
CA LYS A 584 10.97 26.52 -26.77
C LYS A 584 10.09 27.02 -27.92
N VAL A 585 8.77 27.03 -27.76
CA VAL A 585 7.84 27.60 -28.75
C VAL A 585 8.07 29.11 -28.92
N PHE A 586 8.21 29.87 -27.83
CA PHE A 586 8.54 31.31 -27.92
C PHE A 586 9.89 31.57 -28.59
N LYS A 587 10.92 30.77 -28.27
CA LYS A 587 12.22 30.88 -28.95
C LYS A 587 12.13 30.53 -30.44
N TRP A 588 11.38 29.50 -30.80
CA TRP A 588 11.15 29.14 -32.21
C TRP A 588 10.38 30.24 -32.95
N PHE A 589 9.37 30.83 -32.32
CA PHE A 589 8.63 31.97 -32.85
C PHE A 589 9.55 33.19 -33.06
N ASP A 590 10.42 33.50 -32.09
CA ASP A 590 11.44 34.55 -32.23
C ASP A 590 12.41 34.27 -33.39
N GLN A 591 12.81 33.01 -33.62
CA GLN A 591 13.62 32.63 -34.78
C GLN A 591 12.91 32.87 -36.12
N ILE A 592 11.59 32.70 -36.17
CA ILE A 592 10.76 32.98 -37.34
C ILE A 592 10.67 34.48 -37.60
N CYS A 593 10.39 35.27 -36.55
CA CYS A 593 10.35 36.73 -36.63
C CYS A 593 11.69 37.33 -37.08
N ASN A 594 12.80 36.71 -36.67
CA ASN A 594 14.16 37.10 -37.06
C ASN A 594 14.64 36.44 -38.37
N TRP A 595 13.77 35.75 -39.12
CA TRP A 595 14.08 35.15 -40.44
C TRP A 595 15.32 34.24 -40.49
N LYS A 596 15.63 33.52 -39.40
CA LYS A 596 16.83 32.67 -39.35
C LYS A 596 16.82 31.54 -40.40
N ASN A 597 15.65 31.04 -40.75
CA ASN A 597 15.45 30.09 -41.84
C ASN A 597 14.35 30.61 -42.78
N PRO A 598 14.74 31.19 -43.94
CA PRO A 598 13.80 31.93 -44.80
C PRO A 598 12.71 31.03 -45.37
N ILE A 599 13.02 29.76 -45.70
CA ILE A 599 12.05 28.82 -46.29
C ILE A 599 10.93 28.51 -45.30
N THR A 600 11.28 28.17 -44.05
CA THR A 600 10.28 27.87 -43.01
C THR A 600 9.46 29.11 -42.66
N THR A 601 10.08 30.30 -42.65
CA THR A 601 9.37 31.55 -42.38
C THR A 601 8.34 31.83 -43.48
N VAL A 602 8.69 31.68 -44.76
CA VAL A 602 7.75 31.85 -45.88
C VAL A 602 6.58 30.87 -45.79
N LEU A 603 6.84 29.58 -45.52
CA LEU A 603 5.78 28.57 -45.36
C LEU A 603 4.81 28.92 -44.21
N ILE A 604 5.33 29.43 -43.09
CA ILE A 604 4.52 29.84 -41.94
C ILE A 604 3.69 31.09 -42.26
N HIS A 605 4.23 32.05 -43.01
CA HIS A 605 3.46 33.21 -43.47
C HIS A 605 2.32 32.80 -44.42
N ILE A 606 2.57 31.86 -45.32
CA ILE A 606 1.53 31.29 -46.19
C ILE A 606 0.45 30.59 -45.34
N LEU A 607 0.85 29.76 -44.38
CA LEU A 607 -0.09 29.11 -43.46
C LEU A 607 -0.89 30.13 -42.65
N PHE A 608 -0.23 31.16 -42.11
CA PHE A 608 -0.87 32.24 -41.37
C PHE A 608 -1.90 32.98 -42.25
N LEU A 609 -1.55 33.31 -43.49
CA LEU A 609 -2.47 33.94 -44.43
C LEU A 609 -3.70 33.05 -44.68
N ILE A 610 -3.50 31.74 -44.92
CA ILE A 610 -4.61 30.79 -45.10
C ILE A 610 -5.51 30.75 -43.87
N LEU A 611 -4.95 30.70 -42.66
CA LEU A 611 -5.71 30.65 -41.41
C LEU A 611 -6.46 31.95 -41.11
N VAL A 612 -5.92 33.11 -41.51
CA VAL A 612 -6.61 34.41 -41.39
C VAL A 612 -7.75 34.52 -42.40
N LEU A 613 -7.55 34.05 -43.64
CA LEU A 613 -8.59 34.04 -44.68
C LEU A 613 -9.70 33.02 -44.40
N TYR A 614 -9.37 31.90 -43.75
CA TYR A 614 -10.29 30.82 -43.40
C TYR A 614 -10.17 30.45 -41.92
N PRO A 615 -10.73 31.27 -41.00
CA PRO A 615 -10.65 31.01 -39.56
C PRO A 615 -11.29 29.69 -39.14
N GLU A 616 -12.20 29.14 -39.96
CA GLU A 616 -12.79 27.81 -39.76
C GLU A 616 -11.75 26.68 -39.75
N LEU A 617 -10.60 26.88 -40.41
CA LEU A 617 -9.50 25.89 -40.45
C LEU A 617 -8.58 25.91 -39.23
N ILE A 618 -8.71 26.89 -38.31
CA ILE A 618 -7.84 26.99 -37.13
C ILE A 618 -7.96 25.77 -36.22
N LEU A 619 -9.17 25.40 -35.81
CA LEU A 619 -9.36 24.25 -34.92
C LEU A 619 -9.01 22.90 -35.60
N PRO A 620 -9.44 22.62 -36.84
CA PRO A 620 -9.03 21.41 -37.57
C PRO A 620 -7.51 21.27 -37.67
N THR A 621 -6.79 22.35 -38.01
CA THR A 621 -5.33 22.32 -38.14
C THR A 621 -4.65 22.07 -36.80
N VAL A 622 -5.12 22.68 -35.69
CA VAL A 622 -4.59 22.41 -34.34
C VAL A 622 -4.75 20.94 -33.96
N PHE A 623 -5.94 20.35 -34.14
CA PHE A 623 -6.16 18.94 -33.82
C PHE A 623 -5.36 18.00 -34.72
N LEU A 624 -5.20 18.34 -36.00
CA LEU A 624 -4.34 17.58 -36.91
C LEU A 624 -2.87 17.62 -36.48
N TYR A 625 -2.36 18.79 -36.07
CA TYR A 625 -1.00 18.90 -35.53
C TYR A 625 -0.82 18.07 -34.26
N LEU A 626 -1.78 18.10 -33.33
CA LEU A 626 -1.74 17.27 -32.12
C LEU A 626 -1.72 15.77 -32.46
N PHE A 627 -2.49 15.34 -33.46
CA PHE A 627 -2.45 13.97 -33.97
C PHE A 627 -1.08 13.61 -34.55
N LEU A 628 -0.53 14.45 -35.44
CA LEU A 628 0.78 14.21 -36.07
C LEU A 628 1.91 14.17 -35.03
N ILE A 629 1.93 15.10 -34.07
CA ILE A 629 2.88 15.11 -32.95
C ILE A 629 2.73 13.83 -32.11
N GLY A 630 1.50 13.41 -31.82
CA GLY A 630 1.22 12.16 -31.13
C GLY A 630 1.81 10.96 -31.87
N VAL A 631 1.52 10.80 -33.16
CA VAL A 631 2.07 9.71 -34.00
C VAL A 631 3.60 9.76 -34.09
N TRP A 632 4.18 10.96 -34.15
CA TRP A 632 5.62 11.17 -34.14
C TRP A 632 6.23 10.69 -32.82
N HIS A 633 5.70 11.16 -31.68
CA HIS A 633 6.17 10.78 -30.35
C HIS A 633 6.06 9.29 -30.04
N TYR A 634 5.17 8.54 -30.71
CA TYR A 634 5.10 7.08 -30.57
C TYR A 634 6.45 6.38 -30.83
N ARG A 635 7.29 6.96 -31.70
CA ARG A 635 8.63 6.43 -32.02
C ARG A 635 9.63 6.56 -30.87
N TRP A 636 9.47 7.59 -30.04
CA TRP A 636 10.31 7.86 -28.86
C TRP A 636 9.58 7.55 -27.54
N ARG A 637 8.54 6.71 -27.58
CA ARG A 637 7.77 6.39 -26.38
C ARG A 637 8.65 5.75 -25.30
N PRO A 638 8.41 6.05 -24.01
CA PRO A 638 9.06 5.33 -22.92
C PRO A 638 8.74 3.83 -23.00
N ARG A 639 9.76 2.98 -22.92
CA ARG A 639 9.59 1.51 -22.96
C ARG A 639 9.75 0.84 -21.60
N HIS A 640 10.32 1.56 -20.65
CA HIS A 640 10.61 1.06 -19.30
C HIS A 640 9.55 1.57 -18.31
N PRO A 641 9.20 0.78 -17.29
CA PRO A 641 8.32 1.21 -16.23
C PRO A 641 8.94 2.39 -15.45
N PRO A 642 8.12 3.25 -14.83
CA PRO A 642 8.62 4.33 -14.00
C PRO A 642 9.43 3.76 -12.82
N HIS A 643 10.50 4.46 -12.45
CA HIS A 643 11.32 4.18 -11.28
C HIS A 643 11.50 5.45 -10.47
N MET A 644 12.08 5.29 -9.29
CA MET A 644 12.36 6.38 -8.37
C MET A 644 13.54 7.22 -8.89
N ASP A 645 13.34 8.54 -9.09
CA ASP A 645 14.31 9.45 -9.69
C ASP A 645 14.81 10.45 -8.63
N THR A 646 16.11 10.38 -8.33
CA THR A 646 16.78 11.24 -7.34
C THR A 646 16.82 12.69 -7.77
N ARG A 647 17.02 12.97 -9.07
CA ARG A 647 17.08 14.33 -9.62
C ARG A 647 15.71 14.98 -9.63
N LEU A 648 14.68 14.24 -10.03
CA LEU A 648 13.30 14.72 -9.98
C LEU A 648 12.90 15.08 -8.55
N SER A 649 13.38 14.31 -7.57
CA SER A 649 13.15 14.52 -6.14
C SER A 649 14.02 15.61 -5.51
N TYR A 650 14.88 16.25 -6.31
CA TYR A 650 15.92 17.19 -5.90
C TYR A 650 16.83 16.65 -4.80
N ALA A 651 17.03 15.33 -4.76
CA ALA A 651 17.62 14.64 -3.62
C ALA A 651 19.16 14.56 -3.67
N ASP A 652 19.76 14.75 -4.85
CA ASP A 652 21.22 14.78 -5.06
C ASP A 652 21.88 16.12 -4.69
N SER A 653 21.10 17.20 -4.63
CA SER A 653 21.59 18.58 -4.47
C SER A 653 21.01 19.26 -3.22
N VAL A 654 20.65 18.48 -2.20
CA VAL A 654 20.02 18.96 -0.96
C VAL A 654 21.09 19.46 0.01
N HIS A 655 20.83 20.59 0.65
CA HIS A 655 21.66 21.06 1.74
C HIS A 655 21.39 20.24 3.02
N PRO A 656 22.40 19.87 3.84
CA PRO A 656 22.19 19.09 5.06
C PRO A 656 21.11 19.66 6.00
N ASP A 657 21.04 20.99 6.15
CA ASP A 657 20.00 21.66 6.94
C ASP A 657 18.56 21.45 6.43
N GLU A 658 18.37 21.22 5.14
CA GLU A 658 17.04 20.92 4.56
C GLU A 658 16.63 19.47 4.86
N LEU A 659 17.59 18.54 4.93
CA LEU A 659 17.36 17.16 5.37
C LEU A 659 17.08 17.11 6.87
N ASP A 660 17.86 17.86 7.66
CA ASP A 660 17.66 17.95 9.11
C ASP A 660 16.27 18.51 9.48
N GLU A 661 15.73 19.41 8.65
CA GLU A 661 14.36 19.91 8.79
C GLU A 661 13.30 18.86 8.45
N GLU A 662 13.48 18.06 7.40
CA GLU A 662 12.52 17.01 7.00
C GLU A 662 12.44 15.85 8.01
N PHE A 663 13.50 15.60 8.78
CA PHE A 663 13.55 14.57 9.82
C PHE A 663 13.33 15.10 11.25
N ASP A 664 13.07 16.41 11.43
CA ASP A 664 12.74 16.97 12.73
C ASP A 664 11.34 16.55 13.18
N THR A 665 11.16 16.37 14.49
CA THR A 665 9.88 15.98 15.07
C THR A 665 8.91 17.15 15.11
N PHE A 666 7.62 16.87 15.30
CA PHE A 666 6.64 17.90 15.63
C PHE A 666 6.05 17.62 17.03
N PRO A 667 6.22 18.52 18.02
CA PRO A 667 6.94 19.80 17.97
C PRO A 667 8.46 19.64 17.77
N THR A 668 9.10 20.70 17.27
CA THR A 668 10.53 20.72 16.91
C THR A 668 11.42 20.36 18.09
N SER A 669 12.43 19.52 17.82
CA SER A 669 13.47 19.17 18.78
C SER A 669 14.62 20.19 18.81
N ARG A 670 14.58 21.22 17.94
CA ARG A 670 15.69 22.12 17.67
C ARG A 670 15.60 23.43 18.46
N PRO A 671 16.75 24.06 18.77
CA PRO A 671 16.77 25.35 19.47
C PRO A 671 16.09 26.46 18.67
N SER A 672 15.55 27.45 19.40
CA SER A 672 14.74 28.55 18.85
C SER A 672 15.42 29.34 17.74
N ASP A 673 16.75 29.48 17.78
CA ASP A 673 17.50 30.26 16.78
C ASP A 673 17.52 29.58 15.40
N ILE A 674 17.64 28.25 15.38
CA ILE A 674 17.55 27.46 14.15
C ILE A 674 16.13 27.54 13.59
N VAL A 675 15.11 27.49 14.45
CA VAL A 675 13.71 27.63 14.06
C VAL A 675 13.45 29.02 13.46
N ARG A 676 13.99 30.08 14.06
CA ARG A 676 13.89 31.45 13.53
C ARG A 676 14.54 31.57 12.15
N MET A 677 15.76 31.05 11.99
CA MET A 677 16.44 31.02 10.69
C MET A 677 15.64 30.26 9.63
N ARG A 678 15.10 29.07 9.98
CA ARG A 678 14.23 28.28 9.09
C ARG A 678 12.96 29.03 8.71
N TYR A 679 12.34 29.71 9.67
CA TYR A 679 11.15 30.52 9.43
C TYR A 679 11.41 31.71 8.49
N ASP A 680 12.51 32.44 8.67
CA ASP A 680 12.88 33.55 7.78
C ASP A 680 13.20 33.05 6.37
N ARG A 681 13.91 31.91 6.26
CA ARG A 681 14.14 31.20 5.00
C ARG A 681 12.83 30.79 4.34
N LEU A 682 11.93 30.17 5.09
CA LEU A 682 10.58 29.80 4.64
C LEU A 682 9.83 31.02 4.11
N ARG A 683 9.84 32.15 4.82
CA ARG A 683 9.16 33.38 4.42
C ARG A 683 9.70 33.94 3.10
N SER A 684 11.01 33.90 2.90
CA SER A 684 11.65 34.34 1.64
C SER A 684 11.27 33.46 0.44
N VAL A 685 11.10 32.15 0.66
CA VAL A 685 10.74 31.18 -0.38
C VAL A 685 9.23 31.11 -0.61
N ALA A 686 8.43 31.21 0.45
CA ALA A 686 6.97 31.27 0.38
C ALA A 686 6.49 32.47 -0.46
N GLY A 687 7.23 33.58 -0.44
CA GLY A 687 7.01 34.71 -1.36
C GLY A 687 7.23 34.38 -2.84
N ARG A 688 7.95 33.28 -3.17
CA ARG A 688 8.20 32.80 -4.54
C ARG A 688 7.37 31.57 -4.91
N ILE A 689 6.97 30.78 -3.93
CA ILE A 689 6.38 29.45 -4.11
C ILE A 689 5.23 29.32 -3.11
N GLN A 690 4.05 29.82 -3.50
CA GLN A 690 2.84 29.55 -2.75
C GLN A 690 2.32 28.15 -3.10
N THR A 691 1.75 27.48 -2.10
CA THR A 691 1.32 26.07 -1.97
C THR A 691 0.56 25.42 -3.14
N VAL A 692 0.28 26.13 -4.24
CA VAL A 692 -0.40 25.65 -5.45
C VAL A 692 0.57 24.98 -6.45
N VAL A 693 1.90 25.08 -6.22
CA VAL A 693 2.92 24.65 -7.19
C VAL A 693 2.94 23.13 -7.44
N GLY A 694 2.75 22.29 -6.42
CA GLY A 694 2.73 20.83 -6.60
C GLY A 694 1.54 20.36 -7.45
N ASP A 695 0.37 20.93 -7.21
CA ASP A 695 -0.85 20.63 -7.97
C ASP A 695 -0.75 21.15 -9.41
N LEU A 696 -0.26 22.38 -9.61
CA LEU A 696 -0.02 22.95 -10.93
C LEU A 696 0.99 22.13 -11.73
N ALA A 697 2.08 21.69 -11.11
CA ALA A 697 3.05 20.79 -11.75
C ALA A 697 2.37 19.48 -12.19
N THR A 698 1.54 18.90 -11.32
CA THR A 698 0.83 17.66 -11.59
C THR A 698 -0.18 17.83 -12.74
N GLN A 699 -0.95 18.92 -12.78
CA GLN A 699 -1.85 19.18 -13.91
C GLN A 699 -1.07 19.45 -15.22
N GLY A 700 0.03 20.19 -15.15
CA GLY A 700 0.89 20.45 -16.30
C GLY A 700 1.51 19.17 -16.89
N GLU A 701 1.98 18.27 -16.02
CA GLU A 701 2.51 16.98 -16.44
C GLU A 701 1.45 16.06 -17.03
N ARG A 702 0.21 16.11 -16.53
CA ARG A 702 -0.94 15.41 -17.13
C ARG A 702 -1.27 15.93 -18.52
N LEU A 703 -1.17 17.24 -18.74
CA LEU A 703 -1.35 17.82 -20.07
C LEU A 703 -0.27 17.33 -21.04
N LEU A 704 1.00 17.32 -20.61
CA LEU A 704 2.08 16.76 -21.42
C LEU A 704 1.94 15.26 -21.63
N SER A 705 1.36 14.54 -20.66
CA SER A 705 1.27 13.09 -20.75
C SER A 705 0.30 12.61 -21.84
N LEU A 706 -0.68 13.45 -22.23
CA LEU A 706 -1.56 13.24 -23.38
C LEU A 706 -0.82 12.83 -24.65
N LEU A 707 0.33 13.45 -24.94
CA LEU A 707 1.13 13.21 -26.15
C LEU A 707 2.43 12.44 -25.89
N SER A 708 2.68 12.02 -24.65
CA SER A 708 3.95 11.41 -24.23
C SER A 708 4.01 9.89 -24.42
N TRP A 709 2.87 9.23 -24.66
CA TRP A 709 2.72 7.77 -24.67
C TRP A 709 3.14 7.05 -23.38
N ARG A 710 3.19 7.76 -22.24
CA ARG A 710 3.42 7.15 -20.92
C ARG A 710 2.30 6.21 -20.49
N ASP A 711 1.08 6.57 -20.83
CA ASP A 711 -0.06 5.66 -20.81
C ASP A 711 -0.42 5.38 -22.27
N PRO A 712 0.01 4.22 -22.82
CA PRO A 712 -0.22 3.90 -24.23
C PRO A 712 -1.70 3.93 -24.61
N ARG A 713 -2.59 3.58 -23.67
CA ARG A 713 -4.04 3.49 -23.89
C ARG A 713 -4.66 4.87 -23.92
N ALA A 714 -4.37 5.69 -22.91
CA ALA A 714 -4.89 7.05 -22.86
C ALA A 714 -4.38 7.89 -24.04
N THR A 715 -3.08 7.84 -24.35
CA THR A 715 -2.54 8.57 -25.52
C THR A 715 -3.14 8.07 -26.83
N ALA A 716 -3.37 6.76 -27.01
CA ALA A 716 -4.05 6.23 -28.20
C ALA A 716 -5.50 6.75 -28.32
N LEU A 717 -6.26 6.77 -27.22
CA LEU A 717 -7.61 7.33 -27.19
C LEU A 717 -7.60 8.83 -27.55
N PHE A 718 -6.66 9.59 -26.98
CA PHE A 718 -6.53 11.03 -27.23
C PHE A 718 -6.10 11.34 -28.66
N THR A 719 -5.12 10.62 -29.22
CA THR A 719 -4.69 10.83 -30.62
C THR A 719 -5.80 10.46 -31.61
N THR A 720 -6.53 9.39 -31.34
CA THR A 720 -7.72 9.01 -32.13
C THR A 720 -8.80 10.09 -32.03
N PHE A 721 -9.05 10.62 -30.84
CA PHE A 721 -9.97 11.75 -30.64
C PHE A 721 -9.52 12.99 -31.42
N CYS A 722 -8.22 13.34 -31.41
CA CYS A 722 -7.71 14.46 -32.20
C CYS A 722 -7.95 14.27 -33.70
N LEU A 723 -7.76 13.06 -34.23
CA LEU A 723 -8.02 12.77 -35.64
C LEU A 723 -9.51 12.93 -35.97
N ILE A 724 -10.40 12.35 -35.16
CA ILE A 724 -11.87 12.47 -35.34
C ILE A 724 -12.30 13.94 -35.24
N ALA A 725 -11.80 14.66 -34.23
CA ALA A 725 -12.10 16.07 -34.04
C ALA A 725 -11.63 16.92 -35.23
N ALA A 726 -10.44 16.66 -35.77
CA ALA A 726 -9.95 17.33 -36.97
C ALA A 726 -10.89 17.11 -38.17
N VAL A 727 -11.33 15.88 -38.42
CA VAL A 727 -12.26 15.55 -39.52
C VAL A 727 -13.63 16.20 -39.31
N VAL A 728 -14.20 16.07 -38.11
CA VAL A 728 -15.54 16.62 -37.79
C VAL A 728 -15.55 18.14 -37.89
N LEU A 729 -14.53 18.81 -37.34
CA LEU A 729 -14.43 20.28 -37.38
C LEU A 729 -14.09 20.81 -38.77
N TYR A 730 -13.49 19.99 -39.64
CA TYR A 730 -13.26 20.35 -41.04
C TYR A 730 -14.57 20.34 -41.84
N VAL A 731 -15.45 19.37 -41.57
CA VAL A 731 -16.74 19.24 -42.26
C VAL A 731 -17.84 20.12 -41.66
N THR A 732 -17.76 20.40 -40.35
CA THR A 732 -18.81 21.11 -39.61
C THR A 732 -18.44 22.58 -39.42
N PRO A 733 -19.30 23.54 -39.84
CA PRO A 733 -19.04 24.95 -39.59
C PRO A 733 -18.92 25.26 -38.10
N PHE A 734 -17.95 26.09 -37.70
CA PHE A 734 -17.70 26.45 -36.30
C PHE A 734 -18.96 26.99 -35.59
N ARG A 735 -19.84 27.68 -36.32
CA ARG A 735 -21.10 28.23 -35.80
C ARG A 735 -22.01 27.14 -35.22
N VAL A 736 -22.08 25.97 -35.87
CA VAL A 736 -22.90 24.84 -35.42
C VAL A 736 -22.32 24.25 -34.13
N VAL A 737 -21.00 24.12 -34.05
CA VAL A 737 -20.30 23.63 -32.86
C VAL A 737 -20.49 24.60 -31.69
N ALA A 738 -20.34 25.90 -31.92
CA ALA A 738 -20.57 26.92 -30.91
C ALA A 738 -22.02 26.92 -30.40
N LEU A 739 -22.99 26.74 -31.30
CA LEU A 739 -24.41 26.62 -30.96
C LEU A 739 -24.69 25.39 -30.08
N LEU A 740 -24.17 24.21 -30.46
CA LEU A 740 -24.33 22.98 -29.68
C LEU A 740 -23.65 23.06 -28.31
N LEU A 741 -22.44 23.61 -28.24
CA LEU A 741 -21.73 23.85 -26.98
C LEU A 741 -22.48 24.86 -26.11
N GLY A 742 -23.03 25.92 -26.71
CA GLY A 742 -23.86 26.92 -26.04
C GLY A 742 -25.10 26.28 -25.40
N PHE A 743 -25.87 25.49 -26.15
CA PHE A 743 -27.02 24.76 -25.62
C PHE A 743 -26.63 23.76 -24.52
N TYR A 744 -25.51 23.05 -24.67
CA TYR A 744 -25.01 22.14 -23.65
C TYR A 744 -24.59 22.85 -22.36
N ALA A 745 -23.95 24.02 -22.47
CA ALA A 745 -23.52 24.82 -21.32
C ALA A 745 -24.70 25.50 -20.61
N LEU A 746 -25.67 26.01 -21.38
CA LEU A 746 -26.89 26.66 -20.89
C LEU A 746 -28.00 25.65 -20.50
N ARG A 747 -27.71 24.35 -20.51
CA ARG A 747 -28.70 23.34 -20.15
C ARG A 747 -29.24 23.58 -18.74
N HIS A 748 -30.54 23.39 -18.59
CA HIS A 748 -31.24 23.61 -17.32
C HIS A 748 -30.55 22.84 -16.18
N PRO A 749 -30.44 23.40 -14.95
CA PRO A 749 -29.76 22.77 -13.82
C PRO A 749 -30.20 21.32 -13.50
N ARG A 750 -31.46 20.96 -13.81
CA ARG A 750 -31.95 19.56 -13.70
C ARG A 750 -31.22 18.56 -14.60
N PHE A 751 -30.68 19.01 -15.73
CA PHE A 751 -29.86 18.21 -16.66
C PHE A 751 -28.35 18.40 -16.42
N GLN A 752 -27.96 19.22 -15.45
CA GLN A 752 -26.57 19.34 -15.03
C GLN A 752 -26.22 18.21 -14.06
N HIS A 753 -25.54 17.19 -14.56
CA HIS A 753 -24.98 16.15 -13.70
C HIS A 753 -23.96 16.74 -12.74
N LYS A 754 -24.12 16.46 -11.44
CA LYS A 754 -23.17 16.83 -10.37
C LYS A 754 -21.85 16.04 -10.40
N LEU A 755 -21.71 15.12 -11.35
CA LEU A 755 -20.51 14.30 -11.52
C LEU A 755 -19.54 14.98 -12.48
N PRO A 756 -18.23 14.73 -12.32
CA PRO A 756 -17.22 15.25 -13.25
C PRO A 756 -17.49 14.79 -14.69
N SER A 757 -17.24 15.69 -15.65
CA SER A 757 -17.39 15.40 -17.08
C SER A 757 -16.40 14.35 -17.57
N VAL A 758 -16.72 13.69 -18.68
CA VAL A 758 -15.85 12.65 -19.29
C VAL A 758 -14.43 13.16 -19.55
N PRO A 759 -14.20 14.36 -20.15
CA PRO A 759 -12.84 14.87 -20.35
C PRO A 759 -12.08 15.10 -19.04
N LEU A 760 -12.78 15.58 -18.00
CA LEU A 760 -12.17 15.79 -16.69
C LEU A 760 -11.79 14.47 -16.01
N ASN A 761 -12.62 13.43 -16.15
CA ASN A 761 -12.32 12.09 -15.65
C ASN A 761 -11.11 11.48 -16.36
N PHE A 762 -11.09 11.58 -17.69
CA PHE A 762 -9.97 11.15 -18.52
C PHE A 762 -8.67 11.84 -18.07
N PHE A 763 -8.70 13.17 -17.95
CA PHE A 763 -7.54 13.97 -17.56
C PHE A 763 -7.01 13.64 -16.16
N ARG A 764 -7.90 13.42 -15.18
CA ARG A 764 -7.53 13.06 -13.80
C ARG A 764 -6.82 11.70 -13.69
N ARG A 765 -7.05 10.80 -14.65
CA ARG A 765 -6.46 9.44 -14.69
C ARG A 765 -5.08 9.40 -15.33
N LEU A 766 -4.68 10.47 -16.01
CA LEU A 766 -3.40 10.54 -16.69
C LEU A 766 -2.22 10.49 -15.70
N PRO A 767 -1.12 9.80 -16.06
CA PRO A 767 0.04 9.68 -15.19
C PRO A 767 0.75 11.02 -15.02
N ALA A 768 1.19 11.28 -13.79
CA ALA A 768 2.09 12.38 -13.42
C ALA A 768 3.46 11.81 -13.02
N ARG A 769 4.50 12.65 -12.92
CA ARG A 769 5.84 12.23 -12.48
C ARG A 769 5.96 12.06 -10.97
N THR A 770 4.89 12.34 -10.21
CA THR A 770 4.87 12.20 -8.75
C THR A 770 5.29 10.82 -8.28
N ASP A 771 4.96 9.75 -9.02
CA ASP A 771 5.26 8.37 -8.61
C ASP A 771 6.75 8.04 -8.57
N SER A 772 7.54 8.83 -9.30
CA SER A 772 8.99 8.75 -9.35
C SER A 772 9.66 9.61 -8.27
N MET A 773 8.90 10.24 -7.37
CA MET A 773 9.44 11.08 -6.29
C MET A 773 9.64 10.30 -4.98
N LEU A 774 10.77 10.59 -4.32
CA LEU A 774 11.22 10.00 -3.04
C LEU A 774 10.42 10.48 -1.83
#